data_AF-A0A821KS54-F1
#
_entry.id   AF-A0A821KS54-F1
#
_cell.length_a   1.000
_cell.length_b   1.000
_cell.length_c   1.000
_cell.angle_alpha   90.00
_cell.angle_beta   90.00
_cell.angle_gamma   90.00
#
_symmetry.space_group_name_H-M   'P 1'
#
loop_
_entity.id
_entity.type
_entity.pdbx_description
1 polymer ?
#
loop_
_entity_poly.entity_id
_entity_poly.type
_entity_poly.pdbx_seq_one_letter_code
_entity_poly.pdbx_strand_id
1 'polypeptide(L)'
;MLFDHIYSRKEKIPILIPIWKYVDQVKENYNEKKSTLLQFIYENSTFDSTFFNNDERMELSFLMKQSLVEGNILVIFEGLDEVPVHVDRSDLIKEINTLLERGIDYDLMHDKLTYSVYEQKEIYNTRDPTSGNRFIITSRIEGNYFEDINFFIPRLTIEDMSNDALKLFCSSYMKCINEISVKAGRLAKESNIDQLHNDITQSKDIFHLAINPQLASVIAAVYNQCDGQLPEKRIDLYEKAIEKMIERLVTLYINSSTNYLGKELGLNATMFWSILQEIAEYLHSKVEGLSENMLKEIIRKCLLDYQKESSVSLKTKIDELISNLVDIFKYQAGVLNEFGHNSFRFIHRTFQEYLAAKSIIIRYGSEQSEDIIYHNIHNKIDIPNWRVPLSMTFGILSKSAEHSLLFSNIIRRLLKDEKALSNMQSSTLLVPFVIIDSLNDMQFSFKDTEHELIRKLADMLLSDYENMSGFSRLKEHQEMIQSYFLKLKRKYDNTMTDWFIEKINHEDDVAACANIIYHLKWYNRKFHEIFLKNLHNDSRIWNWPIDSILRFYSNEIKDEAVLTQLKFKNTINKNPEIIKIIINSKAWLPLITALYGGYKNYKTQSSISEYYEIAQFLELSSIERAPFTFYYQEIWDRDDAAYSMAVYLDTKVTKKLWTEKPIFDKNDIYKESFLTNKILELLQEEKSTTELIEDLRKQINNQKLSRSEKVEVSIALIVLGDFDFINALIEEGEEIFIKSFRNRIEQLIDILKDPIARWSLNFSEYLLEIYNEYIYP
;
A
#
# COMPACT_ATOMS: atom_id res chain seq x y z
N MET A 1 15.28 43.27 -36.33
CA MET A 1 16.05 43.98 -35.28
C MET A 1 15.22 43.91 -34.01
N LEU A 2 15.84 43.52 -32.87
CA LEU A 2 15.30 42.84 -31.67
C LEU A 2 15.32 41.31 -31.88
N PHE A 3 16.30 40.52 -31.42
CA PHE A 3 17.28 40.68 -30.35
C PHE A 3 18.60 40.00 -30.72
N ASP A 4 19.66 40.80 -30.90
CA ASP A 4 21.05 40.35 -30.82
C ASP A 4 21.57 40.74 -29.43
N HIS A 5 21.54 39.81 -28.47
CA HIS A 5 22.36 39.89 -27.26
C HIS A 5 22.70 38.49 -26.72
N ILE A 6 23.92 38.06 -27.04
CA ILE A 6 24.92 37.40 -26.19
C ILE A 6 24.43 36.89 -24.81
N TYR A 7 24.43 35.56 -24.66
CA TYR A 7 24.55 34.78 -23.41
C TYR A 7 23.89 35.35 -22.14
N SER A 8 22.57 35.19 -22.03
CA SER A 8 21.88 35.05 -20.74
C SER A 8 21.15 33.70 -20.74
N ARG A 9 21.10 32.99 -19.60
CA ARG A 9 20.31 31.76 -19.41
C ARG A 9 18.98 31.88 -20.16
N LYS A 10 18.80 31.14 -21.27
CA LYS A 10 17.58 31.21 -22.07
C LYS A 10 16.43 30.68 -21.20
N GLU A 11 15.55 31.58 -20.75
CA GLU A 11 14.27 31.19 -20.16
C GLU A 11 13.56 30.29 -21.18
N LYS A 12 13.14 29.09 -20.75
CA LYS A 12 12.45 28.16 -21.63
C LYS A 12 11.02 28.62 -21.82
N ILE A 13 10.53 28.61 -23.06
CA ILE A 13 9.13 28.94 -23.33
C ILE A 13 8.27 27.72 -22.94
N PRO A 14 7.32 27.84 -22.00
CA PRO A 14 6.47 26.73 -21.61
C PRO A 14 5.38 26.47 -22.66
N ILE A 15 5.16 25.21 -23.00
CA ILE A 15 4.05 24.74 -23.84
C ILE A 15 3.31 23.66 -23.06
N LEU A 16 2.01 23.86 -22.84
CA LEU A 16 1.13 22.86 -22.23
C LEU A 16 0.49 22.00 -23.32
N ILE A 17 0.66 20.69 -23.23
CA ILE A 17 0.08 19.71 -24.14
C ILE A 17 -0.82 18.78 -23.33
N PRO A 18 -2.15 18.99 -23.38
CA PRO A 18 -3.08 18.01 -22.85
C PRO A 18 -3.04 16.76 -23.72
N ILE A 19 -2.62 15.63 -23.15
CA ILE A 19 -2.36 14.40 -23.92
C ILE A 19 -3.64 13.92 -24.63
N TRP A 20 -4.80 14.12 -24.02
CA TRP A 20 -6.08 13.76 -24.62
C TRP A 20 -6.35 14.47 -25.96
N LYS A 21 -5.85 15.71 -26.19
CA LYS A 21 -6.03 16.42 -27.47
C LYS A 21 -5.27 15.76 -28.62
N TYR A 22 -4.05 15.30 -28.35
CA TYR A 22 -3.26 14.57 -29.32
C TYR A 22 -3.96 13.26 -29.69
N VAL A 23 -4.42 12.52 -28.67
CA VAL A 23 -5.15 11.27 -28.83
C VAL A 23 -6.42 11.47 -29.68
N ASP A 24 -7.20 12.52 -29.41
CA ASP A 24 -8.42 12.82 -30.18
C ASP A 24 -8.10 13.11 -31.66
N GLN A 25 -7.05 13.90 -31.95
CA GLN A 25 -6.64 14.17 -33.33
C GLN A 25 -6.18 12.89 -34.07
N VAL A 26 -5.46 11.99 -33.39
CA VAL A 26 -5.06 10.69 -33.97
C VAL A 26 -6.28 9.81 -34.28
N LYS A 27 -7.35 9.92 -33.49
CA LYS A 27 -8.60 9.19 -33.71
C LYS A 27 -9.40 9.73 -34.90
N GLU A 28 -9.52 11.05 -35.04
CA GLU A 28 -10.22 11.67 -36.17
C GLU A 28 -9.57 11.32 -37.52
N ASN A 29 -8.24 11.17 -37.52
CA ASN A 29 -7.44 10.86 -38.71
C ASN A 29 -7.11 9.37 -38.88
N TYR A 30 -7.86 8.43 -38.27
CA TYR A 30 -7.52 6.99 -38.26
C TYR A 30 -7.37 6.35 -39.66
N ASN A 31 -7.98 6.93 -40.69
CA ASN A 31 -7.89 6.49 -42.09
C ASN A 31 -6.82 7.24 -42.92
N GLU A 32 -6.22 8.29 -42.38
CA GLU A 32 -5.09 9.02 -42.96
C GLU A 32 -3.81 8.69 -42.19
N LYS A 33 -2.66 9.11 -42.72
CA LYS A 33 -1.34 8.79 -42.14
C LYS A 33 -1.29 9.31 -40.69
N LYS A 34 -1.16 8.41 -39.69
CA LYS A 34 -1.07 8.76 -38.25
C LYS A 34 -0.13 9.97 -38.04
N SER A 35 -0.65 11.07 -37.48
CA SER A 35 0.16 12.22 -37.11
C SER A 35 1.01 11.87 -35.89
N THR A 36 2.33 12.07 -35.99
CA THR A 36 3.26 11.91 -34.85
C THR A 36 3.00 12.99 -33.80
N LEU A 37 3.44 12.78 -32.55
CA LEU A 37 3.31 13.78 -31.49
C LEU A 37 4.04 15.09 -31.83
N LEU A 38 5.19 14.98 -32.50
CA LEU A 38 5.94 16.15 -32.97
C LEU A 38 5.17 16.96 -34.03
N GLN A 39 4.48 16.28 -34.95
CA GLN A 39 3.62 16.91 -35.95
C GLN A 39 2.40 17.57 -35.30
N PHE A 40 1.82 16.93 -34.28
CA PHE A 40 0.73 17.52 -33.51
C PHE A 40 1.16 18.85 -32.87
N ILE A 41 2.35 18.89 -32.26
CA ILE A 41 2.92 20.12 -31.68
C ILE A 41 3.15 21.19 -32.74
N TYR A 42 3.61 20.79 -33.92
CA TYR A 42 3.82 21.69 -35.05
C TYR A 42 2.53 22.39 -35.48
N GLU A 43 1.48 21.61 -35.71
CA GLU A 43 0.17 22.07 -36.18
C GLU A 43 -0.57 22.88 -35.12
N ASN A 44 -0.45 22.48 -33.85
CA ASN A 44 -1.16 23.09 -32.73
C ASN A 44 -0.29 24.04 -31.89
N SER A 45 0.79 24.58 -32.48
CA SER A 45 1.74 25.44 -31.75
C SER A 45 1.04 26.58 -30.98
N THR A 46 0.01 27.21 -31.54
CA THR A 46 -0.75 28.28 -30.86
C THR A 46 -2.09 27.82 -30.26
N PHE A 47 -2.43 26.53 -30.37
CA PHE A 47 -3.72 25.92 -29.97
C PHE A 47 -4.96 26.78 -30.31
N ASP A 48 -4.96 27.42 -31.48
CA ASP A 48 -6.02 28.33 -31.95
C ASP A 48 -6.49 29.37 -30.92
N SER A 49 -5.54 29.94 -30.17
CA SER A 49 -5.83 31.07 -29.28
C SER A 49 -6.60 32.17 -30.03
N THR A 50 -7.79 32.50 -29.51
CA THR A 50 -8.64 33.59 -30.03
C THR A 50 -8.17 34.97 -29.57
N PHE A 51 -7.17 35.02 -28.69
CA PHE A 51 -6.60 36.27 -28.18
C PHE A 51 -5.70 36.98 -29.19
N PHE A 52 -5.14 36.25 -30.16
CA PHE A 52 -4.20 36.78 -31.15
C PHE A 52 -4.86 36.90 -32.53
N ASN A 53 -4.51 37.95 -33.25
CA ASN A 53 -4.88 38.08 -34.65
C ASN A 53 -4.06 37.11 -35.53
N ASN A 54 -4.38 37.03 -36.83
CA ASN A 54 -3.73 36.07 -37.73
C ASN A 54 -2.22 36.28 -37.88
N ASP A 55 -1.76 37.53 -37.95
CA ASP A 55 -0.34 37.86 -38.11
C ASP A 55 0.43 37.50 -36.83
N GLU A 56 -0.12 37.85 -35.67
CA GLU A 56 0.44 37.49 -34.35
C GLU A 56 0.51 35.97 -34.15
N ARG A 57 -0.50 35.22 -34.62
CA ARG A 57 -0.47 33.75 -34.58
C ARG A 57 0.62 33.17 -35.46
N MET A 58 0.84 33.73 -36.64
CA MET A 58 1.92 33.29 -37.52
C MET A 58 3.30 33.56 -36.90
N GLU A 59 3.51 34.74 -36.33
CA GLU A 59 4.76 35.10 -35.64
C GLU A 59 5.01 34.19 -34.43
N LEU A 60 3.98 33.93 -33.62
CA LEU A 60 4.08 33.04 -32.46
C LEU A 60 4.38 31.60 -32.89
N SER A 61 3.70 31.10 -33.92
CA SER A 61 3.96 29.77 -34.48
C SER A 61 5.41 29.64 -34.97
N PHE A 62 5.93 30.66 -35.66
CA PHE A 62 7.33 30.71 -36.08
C PHE A 62 8.29 30.68 -34.90
N LEU A 63 8.06 31.52 -33.88
CA LEU A 63 8.87 31.57 -32.66
C LEU A 63 8.91 30.22 -31.95
N MET A 64 7.77 29.53 -31.84
CA MET A 64 7.68 28.23 -31.18
C MET A 64 8.41 27.14 -31.96
N LYS A 65 8.27 27.11 -33.29
CA LYS A 65 8.99 26.18 -34.17
C LYS A 65 10.49 26.38 -34.08
N GLN A 66 10.96 27.62 -34.16
CA GLN A 66 12.38 27.95 -34.00
C GLN A 66 12.88 27.55 -32.61
N SER A 67 12.11 27.85 -31.55
CA SER A 67 12.51 27.52 -30.18
C SER A 67 12.56 26.03 -29.91
N LEU A 68 11.70 25.21 -30.54
CA LEU A 68 11.75 23.74 -30.47
C LEU A 68 13.06 23.20 -31.07
N VAL A 69 13.46 23.71 -32.23
CA VAL A 69 14.70 23.31 -32.92
C VAL A 69 15.94 23.77 -32.15
N GLU A 70 15.91 24.96 -31.56
CA GLU A 70 17.02 25.47 -30.76
C GLU A 70 17.10 24.87 -29.35
N GLY A 71 16.18 23.98 -28.98
CA GLY A 71 16.16 23.36 -27.65
C GLY A 71 15.78 24.34 -26.54
N ASN A 72 14.86 25.28 -26.77
CA ASN A 72 14.49 26.35 -25.83
C ASN A 72 13.05 26.26 -25.31
N ILE A 73 12.43 25.08 -25.41
CA ILE A 73 11.07 24.84 -24.91
C ILE A 73 11.08 24.04 -23.61
N LEU A 74 10.10 24.33 -22.74
CA LEU A 74 9.64 23.45 -21.68
C LEU A 74 8.27 22.87 -22.08
N VAL A 75 8.22 21.59 -22.42
CA VAL A 75 6.98 20.89 -22.74
C VAL A 75 6.38 20.33 -21.46
N ILE A 76 5.12 20.66 -21.18
CA ILE A 76 4.35 20.12 -20.06
C ILE A 76 3.28 19.21 -20.65
N PHE A 77 3.49 17.91 -20.53
CA PHE A 77 2.50 16.89 -20.86
C PHE A 77 1.53 16.74 -19.69
N GLU A 78 0.28 17.12 -19.92
CA GLU A 78 -0.77 17.08 -18.91
C GLU A 78 -1.62 15.82 -19.06
N GLY A 79 -1.71 15.04 -17.97
CA GLY A 79 -2.69 13.97 -17.80
C GLY A 79 -2.38 12.71 -18.61
N LEU A 80 -1.23 12.07 -18.36
CA LEU A 80 -0.91 10.79 -19.00
C LEU A 80 -1.89 9.67 -18.61
N ASP A 81 -2.46 9.74 -17.41
CA ASP A 81 -3.52 8.84 -16.95
C ASP A 81 -4.84 8.99 -17.70
N GLU A 82 -5.01 10.09 -18.44
CA GLU A 82 -6.23 10.41 -19.17
C GLU A 82 -6.27 9.82 -20.58
N VAL A 83 -5.28 9.02 -20.96
CA VAL A 83 -5.22 8.36 -22.27
C VAL A 83 -6.33 7.30 -22.38
N PRO A 84 -7.29 7.47 -23.30
CA PRO A 84 -8.35 6.50 -23.53
C PRO A 84 -7.81 5.13 -23.93
N VAL A 85 -8.52 4.06 -23.52
CA VAL A 85 -8.09 2.67 -23.78
C VAL A 85 -8.12 2.26 -25.26
N HIS A 86 -8.90 2.95 -26.10
CA HIS A 86 -8.95 2.65 -27.54
C HIS A 86 -7.73 3.13 -28.33
N VAL A 87 -6.80 3.86 -27.70
CA VAL A 87 -5.52 4.21 -28.31
C VAL A 87 -4.47 3.19 -27.91
N ASP A 88 -3.67 2.75 -28.89
CA ASP A 88 -2.51 1.91 -28.63
C ASP A 88 -1.53 2.68 -27.73
N ARG A 89 -1.56 2.36 -26.44
CA ARG A 89 -0.71 2.99 -25.42
C ARG A 89 0.76 2.80 -25.74
N SER A 90 1.13 1.69 -26.38
CA SER A 90 2.52 1.44 -26.78
C SER A 90 2.98 2.45 -27.84
N ASP A 91 2.08 2.88 -28.73
CA ASP A 91 2.40 3.88 -29.75
C ASP A 91 2.57 5.28 -29.14
N LEU A 92 1.71 5.68 -28.20
CA LEU A 92 1.85 6.95 -27.50
C LEU A 92 3.17 7.01 -26.70
N ILE A 93 3.47 5.95 -25.95
CA ILE A 93 4.69 5.89 -25.14
C ILE A 93 5.94 5.89 -26.03
N LYS A 94 5.92 5.20 -27.19
CA LYS A 94 7.00 5.28 -28.18
C LYS A 94 7.21 6.71 -28.69
N GLU A 95 6.14 7.44 -28.98
CA GLU A 95 6.23 8.83 -29.43
C GLU A 95 6.81 9.75 -28.35
N ILE A 96 6.37 9.59 -27.09
CA ILE A 96 6.92 10.34 -25.95
C ILE A 96 8.41 10.02 -25.78
N ASN A 97 8.80 8.73 -25.74
CA ASN A 97 10.20 8.32 -25.64
C ASN A 97 11.05 8.89 -26.78
N THR A 98 10.54 8.86 -28.02
CA THR A 98 11.24 9.41 -29.18
C THR A 98 11.49 10.91 -29.03
N LEU A 99 10.49 11.67 -28.53
CA LEU A 99 10.61 13.10 -28.29
C LEU A 99 11.58 13.44 -27.15
N LEU A 100 11.66 12.60 -26.12
CA LEU A 100 12.61 12.76 -25.01
C LEU A 100 14.05 12.49 -25.45
N GLU A 101 14.27 11.49 -26.32
CA GLU A 101 15.60 11.06 -26.76
C GLU A 101 16.17 11.93 -27.91
N ARG A 102 15.37 12.20 -28.94
CA ARG A 102 15.84 12.75 -30.21
C ARG A 102 15.84 14.26 -30.24
N GLY A 103 16.82 14.83 -30.93
CA GLY A 103 16.78 16.23 -31.37
C GLY A 103 15.56 16.54 -32.23
N ILE A 104 15.22 17.81 -32.35
CA ILE A 104 14.16 18.27 -33.27
C ILE A 104 14.84 19.09 -34.36
N ASP A 105 14.60 18.69 -35.61
CA ASP A 105 15.02 19.40 -36.81
C ASP A 105 13.78 19.93 -37.57
N TYR A 106 14.01 20.89 -38.45
CA TYR A 106 12.97 21.42 -39.33
C TYR A 106 13.27 21.07 -40.79
N ASP A 107 12.35 20.34 -41.42
CA ASP A 107 12.41 19.95 -42.82
C ASP A 107 11.83 21.07 -43.69
N LEU A 108 12.73 21.90 -44.23
CA LEU A 108 12.40 23.00 -45.14
C LEU A 108 11.63 22.56 -46.40
N MET A 109 11.80 21.31 -46.85
CA MET A 109 11.19 20.84 -48.10
C MET A 109 9.73 20.43 -47.95
N HIS A 110 9.36 19.94 -46.76
CA HIS A 110 8.01 19.46 -46.46
C HIS A 110 7.29 20.33 -45.43
N ASP A 111 7.89 21.44 -45.01
CA ASP A 111 7.36 22.40 -44.04
C ASP A 111 6.83 21.71 -42.75
N LYS A 112 7.69 20.90 -42.13
CA LYS A 112 7.33 20.11 -40.94
C LYS A 112 8.52 19.94 -39.98
N LEU A 113 8.21 19.63 -38.73
CA LEU A 113 9.22 19.19 -37.77
C LEU A 113 9.53 17.70 -37.95
N THR A 114 10.79 17.33 -37.74
CA THR A 114 11.27 15.95 -37.82
C THR A 114 12.21 15.66 -36.66
N TYR A 115 12.29 14.39 -36.26
CA TYR A 115 13.31 13.96 -35.31
C TYR A 115 14.69 13.98 -35.97
N SER A 116 15.67 14.55 -35.27
CA SER A 116 17.06 14.55 -35.68
C SER A 116 17.65 13.13 -35.61
N VAL A 117 18.67 12.88 -36.43
CA VAL A 117 19.46 11.64 -36.36
C VAL A 117 20.26 11.60 -35.04
N TYR A 118 20.58 12.76 -34.48
CA TYR A 118 21.30 12.90 -33.22
C TYR A 118 20.35 12.97 -32.04
N GLU A 119 20.80 12.44 -30.91
CA GLU A 119 20.07 12.61 -29.64
C GLU A 119 20.19 14.05 -29.14
N GLN A 120 19.23 14.51 -28.32
CA GLN A 120 19.30 15.85 -27.71
C GLN A 120 20.63 16.05 -26.97
N LYS A 121 21.09 15.01 -26.26
CA LYS A 121 22.37 15.02 -25.53
C LYS A 121 23.57 15.29 -26.44
N GLU A 122 23.53 14.82 -27.68
CA GLU A 122 24.60 14.98 -28.67
C GLU A 122 24.57 16.37 -29.32
N ILE A 123 23.38 16.91 -29.57
CA ILE A 123 23.19 18.23 -30.19
C ILE A 123 23.56 19.37 -29.23
N TYR A 124 23.21 19.24 -27.96
CA TYR A 124 23.24 20.36 -27.01
C TYR A 124 24.47 20.38 -26.07
N ASN A 125 25.40 19.42 -26.22
CA ASN A 125 26.70 19.35 -25.51
C ASN A 125 26.55 19.25 -23.97
N THR A 126 26.40 18.01 -23.49
CA THR A 126 25.94 17.51 -22.16
C THR A 126 26.57 18.06 -20.87
N ARG A 127 27.50 19.01 -20.90
CA ARG A 127 28.02 19.59 -19.64
C ARG A 127 27.08 20.62 -19.01
N ASP A 128 26.16 21.18 -19.78
CA ASP A 128 25.12 22.09 -19.27
C ASP A 128 23.77 21.37 -19.19
N PRO A 129 23.27 21.06 -17.97
CA PRO A 129 21.98 20.38 -17.78
C PRO A 129 20.76 21.27 -18.15
N THR A 130 20.98 22.53 -18.54
CA THR A 130 19.94 23.45 -19.01
C THR A 130 19.85 23.54 -20.54
N SER A 131 20.72 22.82 -21.25
CA SER A 131 20.76 22.75 -22.71
C SER A 131 19.70 21.77 -23.26
N GLY A 132 19.07 22.10 -24.39
CA GLY A 132 18.01 21.28 -25.01
C GLY A 132 16.58 21.52 -24.46
N ASN A 133 15.60 20.88 -25.10
CA ASN A 133 14.21 20.96 -24.67
C ASN A 133 14.02 20.23 -23.34
N ARG A 134 13.12 20.73 -22.50
CA ARG A 134 12.81 20.15 -21.19
C ARG A 134 11.38 19.65 -21.16
N PHE A 135 11.12 18.67 -20.31
CA PHE A 135 9.84 17.97 -20.27
C PHE A 135 9.37 17.81 -18.83
N ILE A 136 8.09 18.07 -18.58
CA ILE A 136 7.36 17.71 -17.36
C ILE A 136 6.19 16.85 -17.80
N ILE A 137 6.02 15.68 -17.17
CA ILE A 137 4.91 14.77 -17.44
C ILE A 137 4.11 14.62 -16.15
N THR A 138 2.81 14.88 -16.21
CA THR A 138 1.92 14.69 -15.07
C THR A 138 1.06 13.43 -15.25
N SER A 139 0.86 12.70 -14.16
CA SER A 139 0.01 11.50 -14.10
C SER A 139 -0.36 11.18 -12.66
N ARG A 140 -1.39 10.35 -12.47
CA ARG A 140 -1.67 9.68 -11.18
C ARG A 140 -0.68 8.57 -10.87
N ILE A 141 -0.51 8.31 -9.56
CA ILE A 141 0.34 7.23 -9.02
C ILE A 141 -0.24 5.85 -9.37
N GLU A 142 -1.57 5.71 -9.33
CA GLU A 142 -2.27 4.41 -9.35
C GLU A 142 -2.31 3.69 -10.70
N GLY A 143 -1.84 4.31 -11.79
CA GLY A 143 -1.95 3.70 -13.13
C GLY A 143 -0.64 3.25 -13.76
N ASN A 144 0.46 3.19 -13.00
CA ASN A 144 1.77 2.63 -13.40
C ASN A 144 2.31 3.09 -14.77
N TYR A 145 1.86 4.25 -15.28
CA TYR A 145 2.19 4.75 -16.63
C TYR A 145 3.67 5.07 -16.86
N PHE A 146 4.46 5.12 -15.80
CA PHE A 146 5.88 5.49 -15.83
C PHE A 146 6.82 4.28 -15.97
N GLU A 147 6.30 3.05 -15.96
CA GLU A 147 7.11 1.84 -16.11
C GLU A 147 7.58 1.64 -17.56
N ASP A 148 6.80 2.11 -18.53
CA ASP A 148 7.09 1.95 -19.97
C ASP A 148 7.88 3.14 -20.57
N ILE A 149 8.14 4.20 -19.80
CA ILE A 149 8.92 5.37 -20.22
C ILE A 149 10.41 5.05 -19.97
N ASN A 150 11.15 4.80 -21.06
CA ASN A 150 12.50 4.19 -21.07
C ASN A 150 13.65 5.14 -20.67
N PHE A 151 13.41 6.10 -19.77
CA PHE A 151 14.40 7.11 -19.41
C PHE A 151 14.53 7.26 -17.90
N PHE A 152 15.75 7.53 -17.40
CA PHE A 152 16.01 7.90 -16.00
C PHE A 152 15.44 9.31 -15.71
N ILE A 153 14.11 9.41 -15.67
CA ILE A 153 13.39 10.64 -15.32
C ILE A 153 13.20 10.62 -13.80
N PRO A 154 13.70 11.63 -13.07
CA PRO A 154 13.40 11.78 -11.66
C PRO A 154 11.89 11.78 -11.43
N ARG A 155 11.41 10.80 -10.66
CA ARG A 155 10.00 10.70 -10.29
C ARG A 155 9.76 11.53 -9.04
N LEU A 156 8.94 12.57 -9.19
CA LEU A 156 8.60 13.47 -8.09
C LEU A 156 7.13 13.27 -7.72
N THR A 157 6.89 12.94 -6.46
CA THR A 157 5.54 12.87 -5.90
C THR A 157 5.22 14.21 -5.24
N ILE A 158 4.04 14.76 -5.54
CA ILE A 158 3.56 15.96 -4.84
C ILE A 158 3.24 15.56 -3.39
N GLU A 159 3.89 16.22 -2.43
CA GLU A 159 3.60 16.02 -1.01
C GLU A 159 2.22 16.59 -0.64
N ASP A 160 1.60 15.99 0.38
CA ASP A 160 0.39 16.53 0.99
C ASP A 160 0.63 17.97 1.50
N MET A 161 -0.42 18.81 1.51
CA MET A 161 -0.30 20.15 2.06
C MET A 161 0.10 20.10 3.52
N SER A 162 1.11 20.89 3.88
CA SER A 162 1.43 21.15 5.27
C SER A 162 0.26 21.83 5.98
N ASN A 163 0.21 21.72 7.31
CA ASN A 163 -0.79 22.42 8.11
C ASN A 163 -0.76 23.96 7.88
N ASP A 164 0.41 24.53 7.61
CA ASP A 164 0.57 25.95 7.30
C ASP A 164 -0.03 26.32 5.94
N ALA A 165 0.20 25.47 4.92
CA ALA A 165 -0.42 25.65 3.61
C ALA A 165 -1.95 25.52 3.69
N LEU A 166 -2.46 24.57 4.47
CA LEU A 166 -3.89 24.43 4.74
C LEU A 166 -4.47 25.66 5.45
N LYS A 167 -3.77 26.22 6.43
CA LYS A 167 -4.19 27.46 7.12
C LYS A 167 -4.23 28.64 6.14
N LEU A 168 -3.24 28.78 5.28
CA LEU A 168 -3.20 29.81 4.25
C LEU A 168 -4.36 29.65 3.25
N PHE A 169 -4.65 28.43 2.82
CA PHE A 169 -5.79 28.12 1.97
C PHE A 169 -7.12 28.54 2.64
N CYS A 170 -7.37 28.08 3.87
CA CYS A 170 -8.62 28.35 4.59
C CYS A 170 -8.84 29.85 4.81
N SER A 171 -7.81 30.56 5.27
CA SER A 171 -7.88 32.00 5.51
C SER A 171 -8.13 32.80 4.23
N SER A 172 -7.45 32.44 3.12
CA SER A 172 -7.65 33.06 1.81
C SER A 172 -9.06 32.81 1.27
N TYR A 173 -9.57 31.59 1.41
CA TYR A 173 -10.93 31.23 1.01
C TYR A 173 -12.00 32.00 1.80
N MET A 174 -11.90 32.01 3.13
CA MET A 174 -12.84 32.71 4.00
C MET A 174 -12.87 34.21 3.73
N LYS A 175 -11.69 34.81 3.48
CA LYS A 175 -11.59 36.22 3.06
C LYS A 175 -12.37 36.48 1.76
N CYS A 176 -12.19 35.64 0.74
CA CYS A 176 -12.89 35.77 -0.53
C CYS A 176 -14.43 35.65 -0.37
N ILE A 177 -14.90 34.67 0.40
CA ILE A 177 -16.33 34.48 0.68
C ILE A 177 -16.92 35.70 1.42
N ASN A 178 -16.20 36.26 2.39
CA ASN A 178 -16.63 37.46 3.10
C ASN A 178 -16.72 38.66 2.16
N GLU A 179 -15.73 38.87 1.28
CA GLU A 179 -15.77 39.93 0.27
C GLU A 179 -16.95 39.79 -0.71
N ILE A 180 -17.24 38.57 -1.17
CA ILE A 180 -18.39 38.28 -2.05
C ILE A 180 -19.71 38.55 -1.31
N SER A 181 -19.81 38.12 -0.05
CA SER A 181 -21.03 38.29 0.76
C SER A 181 -21.36 39.77 0.99
N VAL A 182 -20.33 40.57 1.32
CA VAL A 182 -20.45 42.03 1.48
C VAL A 182 -20.87 42.68 0.17
N LYS A 183 -20.24 42.33 -0.96
CA LYS A 183 -20.61 42.85 -2.30
C LYS A 183 -22.04 42.50 -2.69
N ALA A 184 -22.55 41.35 -2.25
CA ALA A 184 -23.91 40.89 -2.51
C ALA A 184 -24.96 41.48 -1.53
N GLY A 185 -24.57 42.44 -0.67
CA GLY A 185 -25.49 43.10 0.27
C GLY A 185 -25.97 42.21 1.41
N ARG A 186 -25.31 41.07 1.66
CA ARG A 186 -25.59 40.19 2.79
C ARG A 186 -24.76 40.66 3.99
N LEU A 187 -25.29 40.50 5.21
CA LEU A 187 -24.48 40.70 6.42
C LEU A 187 -23.27 39.76 6.31
N ALA A 188 -22.07 40.31 6.45
CA ALA A 188 -20.88 39.49 6.63
C ALA A 188 -21.15 38.59 7.83
N LYS A 189 -21.10 37.27 7.66
CA LYS A 189 -21.01 36.39 8.82
C LYS A 189 -19.75 36.82 9.56
N GLU A 190 -19.85 37.17 10.84
CA GLU A 190 -18.70 37.43 11.71
C GLU A 190 -17.95 36.10 12.00
N SER A 191 -17.68 35.31 10.96
CA SER A 191 -16.88 34.10 11.08
C SER A 191 -15.42 34.50 11.20
N ASN A 192 -14.77 34.01 12.24
CA ASN A 192 -13.33 34.17 12.41
C ASN A 192 -12.65 33.59 11.16
N ILE A 193 -11.71 34.32 10.55
CA ILE A 193 -11.02 33.90 9.30
C ILE A 193 -10.32 32.54 9.50
N ASP A 194 -9.90 32.25 10.74
CA ASP A 194 -9.26 30.99 11.11
C ASP A 194 -10.27 29.88 11.48
N GLN A 195 -11.57 30.13 11.49
CA GLN A 195 -12.56 29.19 12.01
C GLN A 195 -12.67 27.91 11.17
N LEU A 196 -12.66 28.02 9.84
CA LEU A 196 -12.63 26.85 8.95
C LEU A 196 -11.40 25.97 9.23
N HIS A 197 -10.22 26.56 9.43
CA HIS A 197 -9.00 25.82 9.75
C HIS A 197 -9.10 25.15 11.12
N ASN A 198 -9.61 25.86 12.13
CA ASN A 198 -9.82 25.31 13.47
C ASN A 198 -10.81 24.14 13.46
N ASP A 199 -11.91 24.25 12.73
CA ASP A 199 -12.94 23.20 12.66
C ASP A 199 -12.42 21.98 11.89
N ILE A 200 -11.64 22.18 10.82
CA ILE A 200 -10.95 21.09 10.11
C ILE A 200 -9.97 20.36 11.04
N THR A 201 -9.15 21.10 11.79
CA THR A 201 -8.09 20.53 12.63
C THR A 201 -8.61 19.86 13.90
N GLN A 202 -9.84 20.16 14.33
CA GLN A 202 -10.51 19.45 15.43
C GLN A 202 -10.88 18.00 15.08
N SER A 203 -11.16 17.71 13.81
CA SER A 203 -11.44 16.34 13.34
C SER A 203 -10.23 15.77 12.61
N LYS A 204 -9.62 14.72 13.18
CA LYS A 204 -8.49 14.02 12.55
C LYS A 204 -8.83 13.53 11.14
N ASP A 205 -10.04 12.99 10.97
CA ASP A 205 -10.47 12.43 9.69
C ASP A 205 -10.63 13.53 8.63
N ILE A 206 -11.26 14.66 8.98
CA ILE A 206 -11.42 15.79 8.05
C ILE A 206 -10.08 16.47 7.78
N PHE A 207 -9.21 16.59 8.78
CA PHE A 207 -7.84 17.07 8.58
C PHE A 207 -7.07 16.23 7.56
N HIS A 208 -7.11 14.90 7.69
CA HIS A 208 -6.46 13.98 6.74
C HIS A 208 -7.03 14.05 5.32
N LEU A 209 -8.25 14.52 5.13
CA LEU A 209 -8.78 14.84 3.80
C LEU A 209 -8.30 16.21 3.33
N ALA A 210 -8.32 17.20 4.22
CA ALA A 210 -8.03 18.60 3.91
C ALA A 210 -6.57 18.85 3.54
N ILE A 211 -5.64 17.96 3.88
CA ILE A 211 -4.25 18.05 3.39
C ILE A 211 -4.16 17.82 1.87
N ASN A 212 -5.18 17.25 1.23
CA ASN A 212 -5.32 17.27 -0.22
C ASN A 212 -5.97 18.61 -0.66
N PRO A 213 -5.29 19.46 -1.47
CA PRO A 213 -5.82 20.77 -1.87
C PRO A 213 -7.19 20.72 -2.54
N GLN A 214 -7.44 19.68 -3.33
CA GLN A 214 -8.70 19.52 -4.04
C GLN A 214 -9.84 19.22 -3.06
N LEU A 215 -9.63 18.32 -2.11
CA LEU A 215 -10.60 18.01 -1.05
C LEU A 215 -10.79 19.17 -0.08
N ALA A 216 -9.73 19.94 0.23
CA ALA A 216 -9.84 21.16 1.02
C ALA A 216 -10.85 22.14 0.40
N SER A 217 -10.86 22.25 -0.93
CA SER A 217 -11.84 23.09 -1.63
C SER A 217 -13.28 22.58 -1.51
N VAL A 218 -13.48 21.26 -1.54
CA VAL A 218 -14.79 20.64 -1.30
C VAL A 218 -15.25 20.89 0.13
N ILE A 219 -14.36 20.69 1.11
CA ILE A 219 -14.63 20.93 2.54
C ILE A 219 -15.03 22.38 2.78
N ALA A 220 -14.27 23.32 2.23
CA ALA A 220 -14.54 24.75 2.35
C ALA A 220 -15.88 25.15 1.68
N ALA A 221 -16.22 24.53 0.55
CA ALA A 221 -17.50 24.71 -0.11
C ALA A 221 -18.66 24.19 0.75
N VAL A 222 -18.56 22.96 1.27
CA VAL A 222 -19.57 22.37 2.17
C VAL A 222 -19.72 23.19 3.43
N TYR A 223 -18.62 23.58 4.06
CA TYR A 223 -18.62 24.41 5.27
C TYR A 223 -19.44 25.68 5.09
N ASN A 224 -19.23 26.37 3.97
CA ASN A 224 -19.97 27.60 3.67
C ASN A 224 -21.46 27.34 3.37
N GLN A 225 -21.78 26.21 2.72
CA GLN A 225 -23.15 25.82 2.37
C GLN A 225 -23.95 25.26 3.56
N CYS A 226 -23.26 24.71 4.57
CA CYS A 226 -23.83 24.12 5.78
C CYS A 226 -23.66 25.01 7.02
N ASP A 227 -23.67 26.33 6.83
CA ASP A 227 -23.64 27.32 7.92
C ASP A 227 -22.50 27.16 8.93
N GLY A 228 -21.32 26.72 8.47
CA GLY A 228 -20.14 26.57 9.31
C GLY A 228 -20.09 25.24 10.09
N GLN A 229 -20.85 24.23 9.65
CA GLN A 229 -20.80 22.90 10.23
C GLN A 229 -20.11 21.92 9.29
N LEU A 230 -19.05 21.27 9.79
CA LEU A 230 -18.42 20.14 9.10
C LEU A 230 -19.05 18.83 9.52
N PRO A 231 -19.30 17.91 8.58
CA PRO A 231 -19.65 16.53 8.92
C PRO A 231 -18.48 15.85 9.64
N GLU A 232 -18.78 14.91 10.52
CA GLU A 232 -17.75 14.19 11.27
C GLU A 232 -16.96 13.21 10.38
N LYS A 233 -17.61 12.64 9.34
CA LYS A 233 -17.02 11.61 8.47
C LYS A 233 -16.91 12.04 7.02
N ARG A 234 -15.92 11.46 6.31
CA ARG A 234 -15.65 11.73 4.90
C ARG A 234 -16.83 11.40 3.97
N ILE A 235 -17.53 10.30 4.24
CA ILE A 235 -18.70 9.87 3.45
C ILE A 235 -19.83 10.90 3.56
N ASP A 236 -20.07 11.43 4.76
CA ASP A 236 -21.09 12.44 5.00
C ASP A 236 -20.74 13.78 4.33
N LEU A 237 -19.46 14.11 4.29
CA LEU A 237 -18.95 15.26 3.56
C LEU A 237 -19.24 15.16 2.06
N TYR A 238 -18.93 14.02 1.44
CA TYR A 238 -19.22 13.81 0.02
C TYR A 238 -20.72 13.81 -0.27
N GLU A 239 -21.52 13.15 0.58
CA GLU A 239 -22.97 13.13 0.47
C GLU A 239 -23.55 14.55 0.44
N LYS A 240 -23.19 15.37 1.44
CA LYS A 240 -23.67 16.75 1.56
C LYS A 240 -23.17 17.65 0.44
N ALA A 241 -21.91 17.50 0.02
CA ALA A 241 -21.38 18.27 -1.11
C ALA A 241 -22.20 18.04 -2.37
N ILE A 242 -22.44 16.77 -2.72
CA ILE A 242 -23.18 16.39 -3.92
C ILE A 242 -24.65 16.80 -3.77
N GLU A 243 -25.27 16.61 -2.60
CA GLU A 243 -26.64 17.05 -2.32
C GLU A 243 -26.79 18.55 -2.60
N LYS A 244 -25.90 19.39 -2.08
CA LYS A 244 -25.94 20.85 -2.31
C LYS A 244 -25.69 21.25 -3.76
N MET A 245 -24.82 20.52 -4.46
CA MET A 245 -24.60 20.74 -5.89
C MET A 245 -25.85 20.37 -6.70
N ILE A 246 -26.51 19.26 -6.39
CA ILE A 246 -27.77 18.86 -7.01
C ILE A 246 -28.88 19.85 -6.70
N GLU A 247 -29.05 20.24 -5.43
CA GLU A 247 -30.02 21.28 -5.02
C GLU A 247 -29.82 22.57 -5.81
N ARG A 248 -28.56 23.01 -5.98
CA ARG A 248 -28.23 24.21 -6.77
C ARG A 248 -28.63 24.06 -8.24
N LEU A 249 -28.29 22.93 -8.87
CA LEU A 249 -28.65 22.65 -10.27
C LEU A 249 -30.17 22.62 -10.45
N VAL A 250 -30.88 21.90 -9.57
CA VAL A 250 -32.34 21.85 -9.54
C VAL A 250 -32.95 23.25 -9.35
N THR A 251 -32.39 24.05 -8.44
CA THR A 251 -32.89 25.41 -8.15
C THR A 251 -32.64 26.39 -9.30
N LEU A 252 -31.44 26.39 -9.89
CA LEU A 252 -31.12 27.20 -11.07
C LEU A 252 -32.05 26.86 -12.23
N TYR A 253 -32.36 25.58 -12.39
CA TYR A 253 -33.29 25.10 -13.39
C TYR A 253 -34.72 25.58 -13.14
N ILE A 254 -35.22 25.45 -11.90
CA ILE A 254 -36.57 25.85 -11.49
C ILE A 254 -36.78 27.39 -11.55
N ASN A 255 -35.75 28.19 -11.24
CA ASN A 255 -35.85 29.66 -11.15
C ASN A 255 -35.48 30.40 -12.44
N SER A 256 -35.12 29.70 -13.52
CA SER A 256 -34.93 30.31 -14.84
C SER A 256 -36.27 30.80 -15.41
N SER A 257 -36.27 31.91 -16.18
CA SER A 257 -37.43 32.72 -16.56
C SER A 257 -38.55 32.02 -17.37
N THR A 258 -38.43 30.72 -17.62
CA THR A 258 -39.44 29.85 -18.23
C THR A 258 -40.15 29.03 -17.15
N ASN A 259 -40.97 29.71 -16.36
CA ASN A 259 -41.61 29.27 -15.11
C ASN A 259 -42.61 28.07 -15.23
N TYR A 260 -42.59 27.32 -16.34
CA TYR A 260 -43.41 26.13 -16.57
C TYR A 260 -42.58 24.83 -16.70
N LEU A 261 -41.37 24.90 -17.26
CA LEU A 261 -40.58 23.71 -17.62
C LEU A 261 -40.11 22.89 -16.41
N GLY A 262 -39.60 23.50 -15.33
CA GLY A 262 -39.12 22.75 -14.16
C GLY A 262 -40.18 21.86 -13.48
N LYS A 263 -41.44 22.31 -13.43
CA LYS A 263 -42.60 21.53 -12.91
C LYS A 263 -43.26 20.64 -13.98
N GLU A 264 -43.13 20.97 -15.26
CA GLU A 264 -43.61 20.16 -16.40
C GLU A 264 -42.65 19.02 -16.80
N LEU A 265 -41.37 19.08 -16.41
CA LEU A 265 -40.39 18.04 -16.72
C LEU A 265 -40.39 16.88 -15.71
N GLY A 266 -41.07 17.03 -14.57
CA GLY A 266 -41.17 15.99 -13.54
C GLY A 266 -39.84 15.70 -12.81
N LEU A 267 -38.83 16.57 -12.96
CA LEU A 267 -37.52 16.42 -12.34
C LEU A 267 -37.60 16.61 -10.83
N ASN A 268 -37.07 15.64 -10.08
CA ASN A 268 -36.86 15.73 -8.64
C ASN A 268 -35.40 15.40 -8.30
N ALA A 269 -34.96 15.73 -7.08
CA ALA A 269 -33.59 15.47 -6.64
C ALA A 269 -33.21 13.98 -6.76
N THR A 270 -34.12 13.07 -6.41
CA THR A 270 -33.92 11.62 -6.47
C THR A 270 -33.61 11.11 -7.88
N MET A 271 -34.26 11.66 -8.90
CA MET A 271 -34.02 11.31 -10.29
C MET A 271 -32.64 11.83 -10.75
N PHE A 272 -32.24 13.02 -10.33
CA PHE A 272 -30.91 13.56 -10.63
C PHE A 272 -29.80 12.74 -9.96
N TRP A 273 -30.01 12.31 -8.71
CA TRP A 273 -29.15 11.35 -8.02
C TRP A 273 -29.03 10.04 -8.81
N SER A 274 -30.15 9.48 -9.27
CA SER A 274 -30.16 8.22 -10.04
C SER A 274 -29.37 8.34 -11.34
N ILE A 275 -29.54 9.45 -12.07
CA ILE A 275 -28.80 9.71 -13.32
C ILE A 275 -27.29 9.81 -13.04
N LEU A 276 -26.89 10.57 -12.03
CA LEU A 276 -25.47 10.73 -11.68
C LEU A 276 -24.84 9.42 -11.19
N GLN A 277 -25.60 8.57 -10.48
CA GLN A 277 -25.16 7.24 -10.05
C GLN A 277 -24.91 6.32 -11.26
N GLU A 278 -25.82 6.28 -12.23
CA GLU A 278 -25.65 5.49 -13.47
C GLU A 278 -24.45 5.98 -14.29
N ILE A 279 -24.28 7.29 -14.42
CA ILE A 279 -23.14 7.90 -15.11
C ILE A 279 -21.83 7.55 -14.37
N ALA A 280 -21.83 7.62 -13.03
CA ALA A 280 -20.67 7.30 -12.22
C ALA A 280 -20.25 5.83 -12.33
N GLU A 281 -21.20 4.90 -12.20
CA GLU A 281 -20.94 3.47 -12.37
C GLU A 281 -20.40 3.16 -13.76
N TYR A 282 -20.97 3.76 -14.81
CA TYR A 282 -20.50 3.59 -16.17
C TYR A 282 -19.06 4.10 -16.33
N LEU A 283 -18.81 5.37 -15.96
CA LEU A 283 -17.48 5.99 -16.04
C LEU A 283 -16.44 5.31 -15.15
N HIS A 284 -16.87 4.58 -14.11
CA HIS A 284 -15.95 3.86 -13.22
C HIS A 284 -15.67 2.44 -13.72
N SER A 285 -16.63 1.83 -14.42
CA SER A 285 -16.48 0.52 -15.09
C SER A 285 -15.77 0.59 -16.44
N LYS A 286 -15.61 1.80 -17.00
CA LYS A 286 -14.97 2.05 -18.29
C LYS A 286 -13.74 2.93 -18.11
N VAL A 287 -12.75 2.75 -18.97
CA VAL A 287 -11.52 3.56 -18.97
C VAL A 287 -11.64 4.74 -19.95
N GLU A 288 -12.81 4.93 -20.56
CA GLU A 288 -13.07 5.98 -21.54
C GLU A 288 -13.84 7.15 -20.90
N GLY A 289 -13.60 8.36 -21.39
CA GLY A 289 -14.48 9.50 -21.12
C GLY A 289 -15.87 9.29 -21.74
N LEU A 290 -16.89 9.95 -21.20
CA LEU A 290 -18.27 9.74 -21.63
C LEU A 290 -18.61 10.66 -22.80
N SER A 291 -18.82 10.12 -24.00
CA SER A 291 -19.29 10.94 -25.14
C SER A 291 -20.69 11.49 -24.90
N GLU A 292 -21.07 12.60 -25.54
CA GLU A 292 -22.43 13.14 -25.45
C GLU A 292 -23.48 12.12 -25.91
N ASN A 293 -23.19 11.35 -26.97
CA ASN A 293 -24.09 10.31 -27.45
C ASN A 293 -24.30 9.22 -26.39
N MET A 294 -23.21 8.76 -25.77
CA MET A 294 -23.30 7.76 -24.71
C MET A 294 -23.97 8.33 -23.45
N LEU A 295 -23.70 9.60 -23.11
CA LEU A 295 -24.39 10.30 -22.03
C LEU A 295 -25.90 10.32 -22.27
N LYS A 296 -26.34 10.68 -23.49
CA LYS A 296 -27.75 10.67 -23.87
C LYS A 296 -28.36 9.27 -23.76
N GLU A 297 -27.64 8.22 -24.13
CA GLU A 297 -28.10 6.83 -23.99
C GLU A 297 -28.27 6.40 -22.53
N ILE A 298 -27.28 6.72 -21.67
CA ILE A 298 -27.35 6.42 -20.24
C ILE A 298 -28.51 7.17 -19.59
N ILE A 299 -28.64 8.47 -19.85
CA ILE A 299 -29.76 9.28 -19.33
C ILE A 299 -31.08 8.69 -19.83
N ARG A 300 -31.20 8.34 -21.12
CA ARG A 300 -32.42 7.75 -21.68
C ARG A 300 -32.80 6.46 -20.97
N LYS A 301 -31.85 5.54 -20.82
CA LYS A 301 -32.08 4.27 -20.12
C LYS A 301 -32.51 4.51 -18.67
N CYS A 302 -31.79 5.36 -17.95
CA CYS A 302 -32.09 5.70 -16.56
C CYS A 302 -33.50 6.29 -16.42
N LEU A 303 -33.91 7.22 -17.30
CA LEU A 303 -35.23 7.84 -17.25
C LEU A 303 -36.35 6.83 -17.54
N LEU A 304 -36.16 5.95 -18.52
CA LEU A 304 -37.13 4.90 -18.87
C LEU A 304 -37.32 3.90 -17.73
N ASP A 305 -36.23 3.46 -17.10
CA ASP A 305 -36.30 2.50 -16.00
C ASP A 305 -36.82 3.16 -14.71
N TYR A 306 -36.41 4.40 -14.43
CA TYR A 306 -36.99 5.20 -13.34
C TYR A 306 -38.51 5.34 -13.50
N GLN A 307 -39.01 5.61 -14.70
CA GLN A 307 -40.46 5.71 -14.96
C GLN A 307 -41.19 4.39 -14.71
N LYS A 308 -40.59 3.24 -15.07
CA LYS A 308 -41.18 1.91 -14.85
C LYS A 308 -41.24 1.56 -13.36
N GLU A 309 -40.15 1.81 -12.63
CA GLU A 309 -40.01 1.36 -11.24
C GLU A 309 -40.67 2.31 -10.23
N SER A 310 -40.60 3.63 -10.45
CA SER A 310 -41.14 4.62 -9.51
C SER A 310 -42.65 4.91 -9.71
N SER A 311 -43.27 4.37 -10.76
CA SER A 311 -44.66 4.70 -11.17
C SER A 311 -44.92 6.20 -11.39
N VAL A 312 -43.87 7.01 -11.54
CA VAL A 312 -43.95 8.45 -11.80
C VAL A 312 -44.11 8.69 -13.30
N SER A 313 -45.16 9.39 -13.71
CA SER A 313 -45.35 9.79 -15.11
C SER A 313 -44.49 11.01 -15.44
N LEU A 314 -43.50 10.84 -16.33
CA LEU A 314 -42.77 11.95 -16.94
C LEU A 314 -43.72 12.72 -17.86
N LYS A 315 -43.96 13.99 -17.54
CA LYS A 315 -44.93 14.85 -18.24
C LYS A 315 -44.42 15.38 -19.59
N THR A 316 -43.10 15.37 -19.82
CA THR A 316 -42.45 15.88 -21.05
C THR A 316 -41.91 14.73 -21.91
N LYS A 317 -41.71 14.98 -23.21
CA LYS A 317 -41.02 14.04 -24.11
C LYS A 317 -39.60 13.78 -23.62
N ILE A 318 -39.24 12.49 -23.48
CA ILE A 318 -37.95 12.04 -22.94
C ILE A 318 -36.75 12.67 -23.68
N ASP A 319 -36.83 12.83 -25.01
CA ASP A 319 -35.72 13.39 -25.80
C ASP A 319 -35.46 14.89 -25.53
N GLU A 320 -36.50 15.65 -25.22
CA GLU A 320 -36.37 17.07 -24.84
C GLU A 320 -35.74 17.18 -23.46
N LEU A 321 -36.15 16.32 -22.52
CA LEU A 321 -35.56 16.25 -21.18
C LEU A 321 -34.07 15.86 -21.24
N ILE A 322 -33.71 14.87 -22.07
CA ILE A 322 -32.31 14.46 -22.27
C ILE A 322 -31.47 15.63 -22.79
N SER A 323 -31.96 16.36 -23.80
CA SER A 323 -31.23 17.49 -24.38
C SER A 323 -30.97 18.58 -23.34
N ASN A 324 -32.00 18.92 -22.55
CA ASN A 324 -31.87 19.88 -21.45
C ASN A 324 -30.88 19.43 -20.37
N LEU A 325 -30.87 18.14 -20.02
CA LEU A 325 -29.93 17.61 -19.02
C LEU A 325 -28.48 17.67 -19.52
N VAL A 326 -28.24 17.36 -20.79
CA VAL A 326 -26.92 17.51 -21.41
C VAL A 326 -26.48 18.97 -21.39
N ASP A 327 -27.36 19.92 -21.74
CA ASP A 327 -27.04 21.34 -21.69
C ASP A 327 -26.71 21.83 -20.27
N ILE A 328 -27.40 21.29 -19.25
CA ILE A 328 -27.06 21.56 -17.85
C ILE A 328 -25.63 21.09 -17.54
N PHE A 329 -25.30 19.83 -17.86
CA PHE A 329 -23.96 19.31 -17.63
C PHE A 329 -22.88 20.00 -18.47
N LYS A 330 -23.25 20.58 -19.60
CA LYS A 330 -22.32 21.27 -20.50
C LYS A 330 -22.03 22.70 -20.05
N TYR A 331 -23.07 23.46 -19.71
CA TYR A 331 -22.96 24.92 -19.50
C TYR A 331 -23.07 25.36 -18.05
N GLN A 332 -23.57 24.51 -17.14
CA GLN A 332 -23.66 24.85 -15.73
C GLN A 332 -22.62 24.06 -14.95
N ALA A 333 -21.67 24.78 -14.33
CA ALA A 333 -20.69 24.16 -13.45
C ALA A 333 -21.43 23.37 -12.35
N GLY A 334 -21.24 22.05 -12.33
CA GLY A 334 -22.02 21.14 -11.50
C GLY A 334 -21.17 19.96 -11.04
N VAL A 335 -21.83 18.81 -10.82
CA VAL A 335 -21.16 17.57 -10.40
C VAL A 335 -20.43 16.91 -11.58
N LEU A 336 -20.96 17.11 -12.80
CA LEU A 336 -20.46 16.60 -14.07
C LEU A 336 -20.32 17.77 -15.05
N ASN A 337 -19.18 17.85 -15.75
CA ASN A 337 -18.90 18.89 -16.75
C ASN A 337 -18.41 18.27 -18.07
N GLU A 338 -18.53 19.00 -19.18
CA GLU A 338 -17.79 18.71 -20.41
C GLU A 338 -16.31 19.11 -20.22
N PHE A 339 -15.41 18.16 -20.45
CA PHE A 339 -13.97 18.32 -20.45
C PHE A 339 -13.43 18.01 -21.86
N GLY A 340 -12.87 19.02 -22.51
CA GLY A 340 -12.46 18.89 -23.91
C GLY A 340 -13.65 18.94 -24.88
N HIS A 341 -13.54 18.29 -26.04
CA HIS A 341 -14.63 18.25 -27.01
C HIS A 341 -15.45 16.98 -26.81
N ASN A 342 -16.75 17.11 -26.49
CA ASN A 342 -17.68 15.98 -26.49
C ASN A 342 -17.28 14.85 -25.52
N SER A 343 -16.68 15.18 -24.37
CA SER A 343 -16.32 14.21 -23.32
C SER A 343 -16.74 14.73 -21.96
N PHE A 344 -17.59 14.00 -21.25
CA PHE A 344 -18.10 14.37 -19.93
C PHE A 344 -17.36 13.63 -18.83
N ARG A 345 -16.99 14.37 -17.78
CA ARG A 345 -16.34 13.82 -16.59
C ARG A 345 -16.85 14.50 -15.32
N PHE A 346 -16.74 13.81 -14.20
CA PHE A 346 -17.01 14.41 -12.90
C PHE A 346 -15.96 15.46 -12.59
N ILE A 347 -16.37 16.57 -11.96
CA ILE A 347 -15.43 17.63 -11.56
C ILE A 347 -14.36 17.13 -10.58
N HIS A 348 -14.67 16.04 -9.87
CA HIS A 348 -13.76 15.38 -8.95
C HIS A 348 -13.98 13.87 -9.00
N ARG A 349 -12.90 13.10 -9.07
CA ARG A 349 -12.94 11.63 -9.09
C ARG A 349 -13.60 11.04 -7.85
N THR A 350 -13.31 11.55 -6.66
CA THR A 350 -14.00 11.17 -5.42
C THR A 350 -15.52 11.30 -5.45
N PHE A 351 -16.10 12.29 -6.15
CA PHE A 351 -17.56 12.34 -6.32
C PHE A 351 -18.06 11.23 -7.25
N GLN A 352 -17.31 10.93 -8.31
CA GLN A 352 -17.58 9.76 -9.15
C GLN A 352 -17.52 8.47 -8.32
N GLU A 353 -16.50 8.30 -7.49
CA GLU A 353 -16.33 7.10 -6.65
C GLU A 353 -17.45 6.95 -5.63
N TYR A 354 -17.84 8.04 -4.98
CA TYR A 354 -18.96 8.05 -4.04
C TYR A 354 -20.29 7.71 -4.72
N LEU A 355 -20.55 8.28 -5.91
CA LEU A 355 -21.76 7.98 -6.67
C LEU A 355 -21.78 6.55 -7.22
N ALA A 356 -20.62 6.03 -7.65
CA ALA A 356 -20.46 4.63 -8.04
C ALA A 356 -20.67 3.69 -6.84
N ALA A 357 -20.20 4.07 -5.65
CA ALA A 357 -20.45 3.33 -4.41
C ALA A 357 -21.94 3.29 -4.05
N LYS A 358 -22.65 4.42 -4.21
CA LYS A 358 -24.10 4.51 -4.00
C LYS A 358 -24.88 3.70 -5.03
N SER A 359 -24.44 3.61 -6.28
CA SER A 359 -25.15 2.84 -7.33
C SER A 359 -25.21 1.34 -7.04
N ILE A 360 -24.25 0.82 -6.26
CA ILE A 360 -24.26 -0.57 -5.79
C ILE A 360 -25.43 -0.83 -4.83
N ILE A 361 -25.82 0.17 -4.03
CA ILE A 361 -26.79 0.03 -2.94
C ILE A 361 -28.17 0.51 -3.36
N ILE A 362 -28.24 1.63 -4.07
CA ILE A 362 -29.47 2.32 -4.44
C ILE A 362 -29.58 2.35 -5.97
N ARG A 363 -30.74 1.98 -6.49
CA ARG A 363 -31.09 2.18 -7.90
C ARG A 363 -32.42 2.87 -8.02
N TYR A 364 -32.48 3.89 -8.88
CA TYR A 364 -33.72 4.62 -9.19
C TYR A 364 -34.46 5.16 -7.95
N GLY A 365 -33.72 5.51 -6.89
CA GLY A 365 -34.27 6.03 -5.63
C GLY A 365 -34.70 4.98 -4.61
N SER A 366 -34.52 3.69 -4.90
CA SER A 366 -34.87 2.57 -4.02
C SER A 366 -33.64 1.74 -3.66
N GLU A 367 -33.60 1.20 -2.44
CA GLU A 367 -32.56 0.27 -2.02
C GLU A 367 -32.71 -1.07 -2.77
N GLN A 368 -31.58 -1.59 -3.27
CA GLN A 368 -31.52 -2.87 -3.95
C GLN A 368 -31.62 -4.03 -2.94
N SER A 369 -32.01 -5.23 -3.41
CA SER A 369 -32.03 -6.40 -2.54
C SER A 369 -30.63 -6.86 -2.15
N GLU A 370 -30.51 -7.57 -1.01
CA GLU A 370 -29.25 -8.15 -0.52
C GLU A 370 -28.52 -8.96 -1.60
N ASP A 371 -29.25 -9.77 -2.37
CA ASP A 371 -28.66 -10.57 -3.45
C ASP A 371 -28.03 -9.70 -4.54
N ILE A 372 -28.70 -8.62 -4.97
CA ILE A 372 -28.18 -7.77 -6.05
C ILE A 372 -26.94 -7.02 -5.55
N ILE A 373 -26.99 -6.47 -4.33
CA ILE A 373 -25.85 -5.78 -3.71
C ILE A 373 -24.65 -6.73 -3.61
N TYR A 374 -24.88 -7.95 -3.12
CA TYR A 374 -23.85 -8.98 -3.03
C TYR A 374 -23.20 -9.26 -4.39
N HIS A 375 -24.00 -9.56 -5.42
CA HIS A 375 -23.47 -9.85 -6.76
C HIS A 375 -22.73 -8.66 -7.36
N ASN A 376 -23.21 -7.44 -7.13
CA ASN A 376 -22.53 -6.22 -7.57
C ASN A 376 -21.16 -6.05 -6.92
N ILE A 377 -21.05 -6.29 -5.61
CA ILE A 377 -19.76 -6.23 -4.89
C ILE A 377 -18.84 -7.34 -5.40
N HIS A 378 -19.34 -8.59 -5.42
CA HIS A 378 -18.57 -9.76 -5.82
C HIS A 378 -17.99 -9.62 -7.23
N ASN A 379 -18.78 -9.13 -8.21
CA ASN A 379 -18.30 -8.95 -9.58
C ASN A 379 -17.29 -7.80 -9.77
N LYS A 380 -17.17 -6.91 -8.77
CA LYS A 380 -16.33 -5.71 -8.84
C LYS A 380 -15.09 -5.80 -7.95
N ILE A 381 -15.02 -6.77 -7.03
CA ILE A 381 -13.96 -6.86 -6.00
C ILE A 381 -12.57 -7.12 -6.59
N ASP A 382 -12.51 -7.81 -7.73
CA ASP A 382 -11.27 -8.12 -8.44
C ASP A 382 -10.81 -7.00 -9.39
N ILE A 383 -11.60 -5.93 -9.53
CA ILE A 383 -11.32 -4.83 -10.44
C ILE A 383 -10.60 -3.72 -9.66
N PRO A 384 -9.31 -3.43 -9.92
CA PRO A 384 -8.51 -2.54 -9.08
C PRO A 384 -9.12 -1.15 -8.86
N ASN A 385 -9.69 -0.56 -9.91
CA ASN A 385 -10.32 0.77 -9.82
C ASN A 385 -11.48 0.81 -8.83
N TRP A 386 -12.22 -0.30 -8.66
CA TRP A 386 -13.40 -0.38 -7.79
C TRP A 386 -13.08 -0.46 -6.30
N ARG A 387 -11.80 -0.58 -5.93
CA ARG A 387 -11.38 -0.66 -4.52
C ARG A 387 -11.88 0.51 -3.67
N VAL A 388 -11.75 1.74 -4.17
CA VAL A 388 -12.19 2.95 -3.45
C VAL A 388 -13.72 3.04 -3.37
N PRO A 389 -14.49 2.86 -4.46
CA PRO A 389 -15.94 2.79 -4.36
C PRO A 389 -16.44 1.68 -3.43
N LEU A 390 -15.84 0.48 -3.47
CA LEU A 390 -16.23 -0.61 -2.58
C LEU A 390 -15.98 -0.26 -1.11
N SER A 391 -14.89 0.44 -0.81
CA SER A 391 -14.65 0.99 0.54
C SER A 391 -15.77 1.92 0.98
N MET A 392 -16.19 2.83 0.12
CA MET A 392 -17.31 3.72 0.40
C MET A 392 -18.63 2.95 0.51
N THR A 393 -18.85 1.92 -0.30
CA THR A 393 -20.05 1.05 -0.24
C THR A 393 -20.15 0.40 1.13
N PHE A 394 -19.08 -0.20 1.65
CA PHE A 394 -19.09 -0.78 2.99
C PHE A 394 -19.29 0.27 4.08
N GLY A 395 -18.68 1.45 3.94
CA GLY A 395 -18.93 2.58 4.82
C GLY A 395 -20.40 3.01 4.85
N ILE A 396 -21.05 3.12 3.69
CA ILE A 396 -22.47 3.48 3.58
C ILE A 396 -23.36 2.39 4.20
N LEU A 397 -23.12 1.11 3.86
CA LEU A 397 -23.90 -0.01 4.40
C LEU A 397 -23.79 -0.13 5.93
N SER A 398 -22.70 0.32 6.52
CA SER A 398 -22.50 0.25 7.96
C SER A 398 -23.18 1.40 8.75
N LYS A 399 -23.73 2.42 8.08
CA LYS A 399 -24.12 3.71 8.69
C LYS A 399 -25.41 3.65 9.53
N SER A 400 -26.36 2.77 9.20
CA SER A 400 -27.68 2.75 9.86
C SER A 400 -27.96 1.40 10.56
N ALA A 401 -28.84 1.43 11.58
CA ALA A 401 -29.26 0.22 12.28
C ALA A 401 -30.02 -0.76 11.37
N GLU A 402 -30.80 -0.25 10.41
CA GLU A 402 -31.51 -1.06 9.41
C GLU A 402 -30.52 -1.73 8.45
N HIS A 403 -29.48 -1.01 8.03
CA HIS A 403 -28.43 -1.54 7.15
C HIS A 403 -27.42 -2.43 7.87
N SER A 404 -27.33 -2.38 9.21
CA SER A 404 -26.36 -3.19 9.94
C SER A 404 -26.57 -4.70 9.76
N LEU A 405 -27.82 -5.17 9.65
CA LEU A 405 -28.10 -6.59 9.40
C LEU A 405 -27.68 -6.98 7.98
N LEU A 406 -28.09 -6.18 6.99
CA LEU A 406 -27.73 -6.32 5.58
C LEU A 406 -26.20 -6.36 5.40
N PHE A 407 -25.50 -5.39 5.99
CA PHE A 407 -24.03 -5.31 6.01
C PHE A 407 -23.42 -6.59 6.60
N SER A 408 -23.91 -7.04 7.76
CA SER A 408 -23.39 -8.24 8.40
C SER A 408 -23.59 -9.50 7.55
N ASN A 409 -24.72 -9.62 6.85
CA ASN A 409 -25.00 -10.74 5.96
C ASN A 409 -24.08 -10.73 4.73
N ILE A 410 -23.92 -9.57 4.09
CA ILE A 410 -23.04 -9.38 2.94
C ILE A 410 -21.61 -9.77 3.29
N ILE A 411 -21.06 -9.23 4.39
CA ILE A 411 -19.70 -9.53 4.84
C ILE A 411 -19.55 -11.03 5.17
N ARG A 412 -20.54 -11.63 5.85
CA ARG A 412 -20.53 -13.07 6.16
C ARG A 412 -20.53 -13.92 4.90
N ARG A 413 -21.27 -13.53 3.86
CA ARG A 413 -21.34 -14.24 2.57
C ARG A 413 -20.04 -14.10 1.79
N LEU A 414 -19.50 -12.88 1.65
CA LEU A 414 -18.22 -12.63 0.97
C LEU A 414 -17.08 -13.44 1.59
N LEU A 415 -16.95 -13.42 2.92
CA LEU A 415 -15.90 -14.16 3.63
C LEU A 415 -16.11 -15.69 3.60
N LYS A 416 -17.33 -16.18 3.36
CA LYS A 416 -17.62 -17.62 3.20
C LYS A 416 -17.23 -18.11 1.81
N ASP A 417 -17.62 -17.36 0.78
CA ASP A 417 -17.37 -17.72 -0.62
C ASP A 417 -15.86 -17.66 -0.93
N GLU A 418 -15.15 -16.68 -0.38
CA GLU A 418 -13.70 -16.60 -0.52
C GLU A 418 -12.97 -17.78 0.15
N LYS A 419 -13.43 -18.22 1.34
CA LYS A 419 -12.89 -19.44 1.97
C LYS A 419 -13.14 -20.70 1.13
N ALA A 420 -14.20 -20.72 0.32
CA ALA A 420 -14.45 -21.83 -0.61
C ALA A 420 -13.50 -21.76 -1.82
N LEU A 421 -13.21 -20.55 -2.32
CA LEU A 421 -12.28 -20.29 -3.43
C LEU A 421 -10.82 -20.54 -3.04
N SER A 422 -10.40 -20.19 -1.82
CA SER A 422 -9.03 -20.41 -1.34
C SER A 422 -8.63 -21.89 -1.31
N ASN A 423 -9.61 -22.80 -1.15
CA ASN A 423 -9.38 -24.25 -1.20
C ASN A 423 -9.11 -24.77 -2.63
N MET A 424 -9.31 -23.96 -3.67
CA MET A 424 -9.18 -24.35 -5.09
C MET A 424 -7.88 -23.85 -5.78
N GLN A 425 -6.79 -23.63 -5.02
CA GLN A 425 -5.43 -23.37 -5.52
C GLN A 425 -5.11 -21.97 -6.09
N SER A 426 -5.96 -20.97 -5.89
CA SER A 426 -5.60 -19.56 -6.12
C SER A 426 -6.11 -18.70 -4.98
N SER A 427 -5.22 -18.24 -4.11
CA SER A 427 -5.53 -17.40 -2.97
C SER A 427 -5.70 -15.94 -3.39
N THR A 428 -6.92 -15.55 -3.74
CA THR A 428 -7.26 -14.13 -3.87
C THR A 428 -7.68 -13.60 -2.51
N LEU A 429 -6.75 -13.07 -1.71
CA LEU A 429 -7.02 -12.29 -0.46
C LEU A 429 -7.70 -10.94 -0.71
N LEU A 430 -8.39 -10.80 -1.84
CA LEU A 430 -8.93 -9.51 -2.30
C LEU A 430 -10.03 -9.03 -1.36
N VAL A 431 -10.85 -9.92 -0.80
CA VAL A 431 -11.93 -9.51 0.09
C VAL A 431 -11.40 -9.00 1.44
N PRO A 432 -10.46 -9.67 2.16
CA PRO A 432 -9.90 -9.16 3.40
C PRO A 432 -9.20 -7.82 3.17
N PHE A 433 -8.48 -7.69 2.06
CA PHE A 433 -7.79 -6.46 1.72
C PHE A 433 -8.75 -5.28 1.55
N VAL A 434 -9.80 -5.46 0.75
CA VAL A 434 -10.81 -4.41 0.56
C VAL A 434 -11.52 -4.12 1.88
N ILE A 435 -11.95 -5.13 2.64
CA ILE A 435 -12.63 -4.91 3.93
C ILE A 435 -11.72 -4.17 4.92
N ILE A 436 -10.44 -4.56 5.05
CA ILE A 436 -9.49 -3.90 5.97
C ILE A 436 -9.29 -2.43 5.61
N ASP A 437 -9.14 -2.12 4.32
CA ASP A 437 -9.06 -0.73 3.86
C ASP A 437 -10.31 0.08 4.19
N SER A 438 -11.45 -0.59 4.20
CA SER A 438 -12.75 0.00 4.44
C SER A 438 -13.06 0.22 5.93
N LEU A 439 -12.29 -0.37 6.85
CA LEU A 439 -12.57 -0.32 8.30
C LEU A 439 -12.65 1.11 8.84
N ASN A 440 -11.94 2.07 8.24
CA ASN A 440 -12.01 3.48 8.65
C ASN A 440 -13.33 4.16 8.27
N ASP A 441 -14.01 3.66 7.25
CA ASP A 441 -15.31 4.17 6.83
C ASP A 441 -16.48 3.52 7.56
N MET A 442 -16.25 2.33 8.11
CA MET A 442 -17.31 1.52 8.72
C MET A 442 -17.76 2.07 10.08
N GLN A 443 -19.03 1.85 10.41
CA GLN A 443 -19.60 2.05 11.74
C GLN A 443 -20.15 0.72 12.25
N PHE A 444 -19.75 0.34 13.45
CA PHE A 444 -20.23 -0.87 14.09
C PHE A 444 -21.19 -0.49 15.21
N SER A 445 -22.43 -0.99 15.16
CA SER A 445 -23.41 -0.77 16.21
C SER A 445 -22.99 -1.40 17.55
N PHE A 446 -22.19 -2.47 17.51
CA PHE A 446 -21.68 -3.19 18.67
C PHE A 446 -20.18 -3.44 18.51
N LYS A 447 -19.40 -3.25 19.59
CA LYS A 447 -17.96 -3.52 19.57
C LYS A 447 -17.64 -4.99 19.32
N ASP A 448 -18.49 -5.89 19.79
CA ASP A 448 -18.26 -7.33 19.64
C ASP A 448 -18.31 -7.78 18.17
N THR A 449 -19.18 -7.17 17.35
CA THR A 449 -19.25 -7.50 15.91
C THR A 449 -18.04 -6.98 15.15
N GLU A 450 -17.52 -5.81 15.55
CA GLU A 450 -16.25 -5.29 15.04
C GLU A 450 -15.11 -6.24 15.39
N HIS A 451 -14.97 -6.61 16.67
CA HIS A 451 -13.93 -7.52 17.13
C HIS A 451 -14.00 -8.90 16.45
N GLU A 452 -15.19 -9.48 16.27
CA GLU A 452 -15.39 -10.75 15.55
C GLU A 452 -14.91 -10.64 14.09
N LEU A 453 -15.26 -9.55 13.40
CA LEU A 453 -14.82 -9.32 12.03
C LEU A 453 -13.30 -9.18 11.91
N ILE A 454 -12.69 -8.36 12.77
CA ILE A 454 -11.23 -8.15 12.77
C ILE A 454 -10.48 -9.48 12.98
N ARG A 455 -10.94 -10.29 13.94
CA ARG A 455 -10.34 -11.60 14.22
C ARG A 455 -10.48 -12.56 13.04
N LYS A 456 -11.64 -12.58 12.39
CA LYS A 456 -11.87 -13.40 11.19
C LYS A 456 -11.01 -12.97 10.00
N LEU A 457 -10.82 -11.67 9.79
CA LEU A 457 -9.92 -11.14 8.77
C LEU A 457 -8.47 -11.53 9.06
N ALA A 458 -8.03 -11.43 10.32
CA ALA A 458 -6.71 -11.84 10.76
C ALA A 458 -6.47 -13.35 10.55
N ASP A 459 -7.47 -14.20 10.81
CA ASP A 459 -7.41 -15.64 10.54
C ASP A 459 -7.17 -15.93 9.05
N MET A 460 -7.85 -15.21 8.16
CA MET A 460 -7.72 -15.39 6.71
C MET A 460 -6.35 -14.92 6.20
N LEU A 461 -5.87 -13.77 6.70
CA LEU A 461 -4.52 -13.28 6.40
C LEU A 461 -3.44 -14.25 6.87
N LEU A 462 -3.56 -14.79 8.09
CA LEU A 462 -2.56 -15.72 8.64
C LEU A 462 -2.55 -17.05 7.90
N SER A 463 -3.73 -17.60 7.57
CA SER A 463 -3.84 -18.86 6.83
C SER A 463 -3.19 -18.77 5.45
N ASP A 464 -3.34 -17.65 4.75
CA ASP A 464 -2.66 -17.45 3.47
C ASP A 464 -1.16 -17.20 3.66
N TYR A 465 -0.77 -16.44 4.69
CA TYR A 465 0.63 -16.19 5.02
C TYR A 465 1.41 -17.49 5.33
N GLU A 466 0.80 -18.42 6.07
CA GLU A 466 1.39 -19.71 6.43
C GLU A 466 1.82 -20.51 5.19
N ASN A 467 0.97 -20.54 4.16
CA ASN A 467 1.21 -21.29 2.92
C ASN A 467 2.40 -20.76 2.10
N MET A 468 3.00 -19.62 2.49
CA MET A 468 4.03 -18.93 1.72
C MET A 468 5.46 -19.21 2.14
N SER A 469 5.67 -20.25 2.95
CA SER A 469 6.98 -20.57 3.50
C SER A 469 7.96 -21.02 2.40
N GLY A 470 9.03 -20.24 2.12
CA GLY A 470 10.24 -20.73 1.43
C GLY A 470 10.53 -20.38 -0.05
N PHE A 471 9.85 -19.42 -0.70
CA PHE A 471 10.15 -19.04 -2.11
C PHE A 471 10.11 -17.53 -2.39
N SER A 472 11.06 -17.01 -3.18
CA SER A 472 11.30 -15.57 -3.42
C SER A 472 10.15 -14.81 -4.09
N ARG A 473 9.37 -15.43 -5.00
CA ARG A 473 8.17 -14.80 -5.61
C ARG A 473 7.01 -14.58 -4.62
N LEU A 474 7.02 -15.21 -3.46
CA LEU A 474 5.98 -15.03 -2.43
C LEU A 474 6.29 -13.87 -1.48
N LYS A 475 7.46 -13.23 -1.60
CA LYS A 475 7.89 -12.18 -0.68
C LYS A 475 7.09 -10.89 -0.82
N GLU A 476 6.77 -10.46 -2.04
CA GLU A 476 5.88 -9.29 -2.28
C GLU A 476 4.51 -9.50 -1.61
N HIS A 477 3.94 -10.69 -1.76
CA HIS A 477 2.64 -11.01 -1.16
C HIS A 477 2.73 -11.12 0.37
N GLN A 478 3.82 -11.66 0.92
CA GLN A 478 4.10 -11.64 2.35
C GLN A 478 4.19 -10.20 2.88
N GLU A 479 4.95 -9.32 2.22
CA GLU A 479 5.08 -7.90 2.59
C GLU A 479 3.73 -7.18 2.48
N MET A 480 2.93 -7.52 1.47
CA MET A 480 1.57 -7.04 1.35
C MET A 480 0.72 -7.47 2.55
N ILE A 481 0.67 -8.75 2.93
CA ILE A 481 -0.06 -9.24 4.11
C ILE A 481 0.45 -8.54 5.39
N GLN A 482 1.76 -8.41 5.57
CA GLN A 482 2.35 -7.69 6.70
C GLN A 482 1.86 -6.23 6.74
N SER A 483 1.73 -5.56 5.59
CA SER A 483 1.19 -4.20 5.52
C SER A 483 -0.26 -4.11 6.02
N TYR A 484 -1.09 -5.13 5.80
CA TYR A 484 -2.45 -5.18 6.35
C TYR A 484 -2.47 -5.49 7.84
N PHE A 485 -1.60 -6.37 8.33
CA PHE A 485 -1.40 -6.52 9.77
C PHE A 485 -0.92 -5.22 10.43
N LEU A 486 -0.12 -4.41 9.75
CA LEU A 486 0.26 -3.08 10.22
C LEU A 486 -0.93 -2.11 10.28
N LYS A 487 -1.82 -2.13 9.27
CA LYS A 487 -3.07 -1.36 9.28
C LYS A 487 -3.95 -1.78 10.47
N LEU A 488 -4.12 -3.08 10.69
CA LEU A 488 -4.85 -3.63 11.82
C LEU A 488 -4.21 -3.24 13.16
N LYS A 489 -2.89 -3.36 13.30
CA LYS A 489 -2.12 -2.94 14.49
C LYS A 489 -2.37 -1.47 14.84
N ARG A 490 -2.32 -0.57 13.86
CA ARG A 490 -2.47 0.88 14.10
C ARG A 490 -3.82 1.24 14.74
N LYS A 491 -4.89 0.50 14.42
CA LYS A 491 -6.24 0.80 14.90
C LYS A 491 -6.73 -0.14 16.02
N TYR A 492 -6.31 -1.40 15.99
CA TYR A 492 -6.80 -2.49 16.83
C TYR A 492 -5.68 -3.20 17.61
N ASP A 493 -4.65 -2.46 18.03
CA ASP A 493 -3.46 -2.98 18.73
C ASP A 493 -3.78 -4.01 19.83
N ASN A 494 -4.70 -3.66 20.75
CA ASN A 494 -5.10 -4.55 21.84
C ASN A 494 -5.79 -5.83 21.35
N THR A 495 -6.79 -5.71 20.46
CA THR A 495 -7.53 -6.85 19.91
C THR A 495 -6.62 -7.80 19.16
N MET A 496 -5.72 -7.25 18.35
CA MET A 496 -4.75 -8.05 17.59
C MET A 496 -3.69 -8.67 18.48
N THR A 497 -3.22 -7.96 19.52
CA THR A 497 -2.31 -8.52 20.52
C THR A 497 -2.94 -9.73 21.21
N ASP A 498 -4.18 -9.60 21.67
CA ASP A 498 -4.89 -10.70 22.34
C ASP A 498 -5.18 -11.86 21.36
N TRP A 499 -5.50 -11.57 20.09
CA TRP A 499 -5.67 -12.58 19.04
C TRP A 499 -4.37 -13.36 18.74
N PHE A 500 -3.22 -12.68 18.59
CA PHE A 500 -1.93 -13.35 18.39
C PHE A 500 -1.56 -14.22 19.60
N ILE A 501 -1.80 -13.74 20.82
CA ILE A 501 -1.54 -14.50 22.04
C ILE A 501 -2.39 -15.77 22.09
N GLU A 502 -3.66 -15.67 21.72
CA GLU A 502 -4.56 -16.82 21.64
C GLU A 502 -4.10 -17.85 20.61
N LYS A 503 -3.75 -17.41 19.40
CA LYS A 503 -3.18 -18.28 18.34
C LYS A 503 -1.92 -19.00 18.80
N ILE A 504 -0.97 -18.26 19.37
CA ILE A 504 0.28 -18.83 19.85
C ILE A 504 0.04 -19.81 21.01
N ASN A 505 -0.91 -19.54 21.91
CA ASN A 505 -1.24 -20.46 23.01
C ASN A 505 -1.94 -21.73 22.54
N HIS A 506 -2.71 -21.67 21.45
CA HIS A 506 -3.24 -22.85 20.77
C HIS A 506 -2.20 -23.58 19.92
N GLU A 507 -0.99 -23.02 19.85
CA GLU A 507 0.14 -23.54 19.06
C GLU A 507 -0.13 -23.55 17.55
N ASP A 508 -1.06 -22.70 17.10
CA ASP A 508 -1.40 -22.46 15.70
C ASP A 508 -0.33 -21.53 15.08
N ASP A 509 0.40 -22.03 14.08
CA ASP A 509 1.31 -21.25 13.21
C ASP A 509 2.25 -20.28 13.94
N VAL A 510 2.78 -20.73 15.07
CA VAL A 510 3.55 -19.90 16.00
C VAL A 510 4.70 -19.17 15.31
N ALA A 511 5.44 -19.87 14.43
CA ALA A 511 6.57 -19.26 13.70
C ALA A 511 6.11 -18.20 12.70
N ALA A 512 4.98 -18.39 12.02
CA ALA A 512 4.42 -17.39 11.10
C ALA A 512 3.95 -16.14 11.88
N CYS A 513 3.26 -16.34 13.01
CA CYS A 513 2.89 -15.27 13.93
C CYS A 513 4.12 -14.49 14.41
N ALA A 514 5.15 -15.20 14.86
CA ALA A 514 6.42 -14.61 15.30
C ALA A 514 7.10 -13.82 14.17
N ASN A 515 7.07 -14.32 12.94
CA ASN A 515 7.65 -13.65 11.79
C ASN A 515 6.94 -12.32 11.51
N ILE A 516 5.60 -12.29 11.50
CA ILE A 516 4.82 -11.04 11.36
C ILE A 516 5.17 -10.05 12.48
N ILE A 517 5.17 -10.50 13.74
CA ILE A 517 5.50 -9.66 14.90
C ILE A 517 6.91 -9.08 14.80
N TYR A 518 7.88 -9.90 14.35
CA TYR A 518 9.27 -9.50 14.15
C TYR A 518 9.40 -8.41 13.08
N HIS A 519 8.82 -8.60 11.90
CA HIS A 519 8.89 -7.65 10.79
C HIS A 519 8.17 -6.33 11.11
N LEU A 520 7.03 -6.39 11.79
CA LEU A 520 6.28 -5.20 12.20
C LEU A 520 6.84 -4.50 13.46
N LYS A 521 7.97 -4.99 13.98
CA LYS A 521 8.62 -4.50 15.21
C LYS A 521 7.61 -4.35 16.34
N TRP A 522 6.73 -5.33 16.49
CA TRP A 522 5.61 -5.27 17.43
C TRP A 522 6.01 -5.83 18.78
N TYR A 523 6.90 -5.10 19.46
CA TYR A 523 7.46 -5.57 20.72
C TYR A 523 6.67 -5.04 21.91
N ASN A 524 6.03 -5.94 22.65
CA ASN A 524 5.44 -5.67 23.96
C ASN A 524 5.74 -6.82 24.95
N ARG A 525 5.54 -6.58 26.25
CA ARG A 525 5.85 -7.58 27.29
C ARG A 525 5.10 -8.91 27.12
N LYS A 526 3.83 -8.88 26.71
CA LYS A 526 3.00 -10.10 26.57
C LYS A 526 3.59 -11.05 25.52
N PHE A 527 4.13 -10.52 24.42
CA PHE A 527 4.80 -11.33 23.40
C PHE A 527 6.11 -11.96 23.87
N HIS A 528 6.91 -11.26 24.69
CA HIS A 528 8.12 -11.86 25.25
C HIS A 528 7.81 -13.10 26.09
N GLU A 529 6.83 -12.99 27.01
CA GLU A 529 6.44 -14.08 27.92
C GLU A 529 5.93 -15.32 27.17
N ILE A 530 5.14 -15.12 26.10
CA ILE A 530 4.60 -16.24 25.34
C ILE A 530 5.64 -16.90 24.42
N PHE A 531 6.57 -16.11 23.87
CA PHE A 531 7.63 -16.63 23.02
C PHE A 531 8.71 -17.40 23.78
N LEU A 532 8.98 -17.05 25.05
CA LEU A 532 9.81 -17.88 25.92
C LEU A 532 9.24 -19.29 26.06
N LYS A 533 7.91 -19.42 26.21
CA LYS A 533 7.24 -20.72 26.36
C LYS A 533 7.16 -21.52 25.06
N ASN A 534 7.21 -20.84 23.91
CA ASN A 534 6.95 -21.41 22.60
C ASN A 534 8.18 -21.46 21.68
N LEU A 535 9.38 -21.30 22.23
CA LEU A 535 10.63 -21.37 21.46
C LEU A 535 10.81 -22.68 20.68
N HIS A 536 10.27 -23.79 21.20
CA HIS A 536 10.31 -25.09 20.53
C HIS A 536 9.45 -25.15 19.25
N ASN A 537 8.52 -24.19 19.07
CA ASN A 537 7.71 -24.04 17.86
C ASN A 537 8.37 -23.09 16.83
N ASP A 538 9.61 -22.65 17.05
CA ASP A 538 10.33 -21.83 16.07
C ASP A 538 10.64 -22.62 14.80
N SER A 539 10.89 -21.93 13.68
CA SER A 539 11.03 -22.58 12.38
C SER A 539 12.16 -22.00 11.54
N ARG A 540 12.94 -22.90 10.94
CA ARG A 540 13.97 -22.58 9.96
C ARG A 540 13.39 -21.90 8.72
N ILE A 541 12.21 -22.34 8.27
CA ILE A 541 11.58 -21.83 7.05
C ILE A 541 11.26 -20.33 7.17
N TRP A 542 10.93 -19.89 8.39
CA TRP A 542 10.66 -18.51 8.72
C TRP A 542 11.90 -17.73 9.21
N ASN A 543 13.09 -18.35 9.14
CA ASN A 543 14.37 -17.81 9.59
C ASN A 543 14.43 -17.50 11.10
N TRP A 544 13.96 -18.44 11.92
CA TRP A 544 14.02 -18.40 13.39
C TRP A 544 13.50 -17.08 14.00
N PRO A 545 12.24 -16.69 13.69
CA PRO A 545 11.69 -15.42 14.14
C PRO A 545 11.58 -15.32 15.66
N ILE A 546 11.27 -16.42 16.36
CA ILE A 546 11.15 -16.40 17.83
C ILE A 546 12.52 -16.11 18.46
N ASP A 547 13.57 -16.79 17.98
CA ASP A 547 14.96 -16.52 18.39
C ASP A 547 15.32 -15.06 18.20
N SER A 548 15.03 -14.52 17.01
CA SER A 548 15.33 -13.14 16.63
C SER A 548 14.60 -12.13 17.53
N ILE A 549 13.34 -12.39 17.87
CA ILE A 549 12.55 -11.56 18.78
C ILE A 549 13.15 -11.56 20.18
N LEU A 550 13.43 -12.74 20.77
CA LEU A 550 13.98 -12.83 22.12
C LEU A 550 15.35 -12.16 22.25
N ARG A 551 16.21 -12.29 21.24
CA ARG A 551 17.50 -11.55 21.20
C ARG A 551 17.30 -10.05 21.16
N PHE A 552 16.34 -9.58 20.36
CA PHE A 552 16.01 -8.16 20.28
C PHE A 552 15.52 -7.61 21.64
N TYR A 553 14.69 -8.37 22.36
CA TYR A 553 14.29 -8.02 23.73
C TYR A 553 15.47 -7.89 24.69
N SER A 554 16.43 -8.81 24.64
CA SER A 554 17.57 -8.79 25.57
C SER A 554 18.61 -7.69 25.28
N ASN A 555 18.79 -7.35 24.01
CA ASN A 555 19.89 -6.47 23.57
C ASN A 555 19.43 -5.01 23.33
N GLU A 556 18.23 -4.81 22.79
CA GLU A 556 17.78 -3.49 22.32
C GLU A 556 16.65 -2.90 23.19
N ILE A 557 15.83 -3.75 23.82
CA ILE A 557 14.67 -3.29 24.60
C ILE A 557 15.06 -3.10 26.07
N LYS A 558 14.94 -1.87 26.57
CA LYS A 558 15.21 -1.50 27.97
C LYS A 558 13.96 -1.59 28.86
N ASP A 559 13.18 -2.65 28.71
CA ASP A 559 12.01 -2.90 29.56
C ASP A 559 12.45 -3.68 30.81
N GLU A 560 12.36 -3.05 32.00
CA GLU A 560 12.74 -3.67 33.27
C GLU A 560 11.94 -4.94 33.57
N ALA A 561 10.68 -5.01 33.16
CA ALA A 561 9.84 -6.19 33.39
C ALA A 561 10.28 -7.38 32.54
N VAL A 562 10.82 -7.13 31.35
CA VAL A 562 11.43 -8.15 30.49
C VAL A 562 12.78 -8.58 31.07
N LEU A 563 13.62 -7.62 31.46
CA LEU A 563 14.95 -7.91 32.01
C LEU A 563 14.89 -8.69 33.33
N THR A 564 13.89 -8.43 34.18
CA THR A 564 13.71 -9.18 35.43
C THR A 564 13.34 -10.65 35.23
N GLN A 565 12.82 -11.03 34.05
CA GLN A 565 12.52 -12.43 33.72
C GLN A 565 13.78 -13.25 33.44
N LEU A 566 14.88 -12.62 33.02
CA LEU A 566 16.18 -13.26 32.79
C LEU A 566 16.96 -13.42 34.11
N LYS A 567 16.40 -14.18 35.05
CA LYS A 567 16.99 -14.51 36.36
C LYS A 567 18.42 -15.03 36.25
N PHE A 568 18.71 -15.88 35.26
CA PHE A 568 20.06 -16.41 35.07
C PHE A 568 21.06 -15.29 34.74
N LYS A 569 20.76 -14.43 33.75
CA LYS A 569 21.55 -13.25 33.38
C LYS A 569 21.73 -12.30 34.57
N ASN A 570 20.65 -12.03 35.30
CA ASN A 570 20.67 -11.13 36.46
C ASN A 570 21.54 -11.68 37.60
N THR A 571 21.52 -12.99 37.84
CA THR A 571 22.32 -13.62 38.89
C THR A 571 23.80 -13.62 38.52
N ILE A 572 24.12 -13.97 37.28
CA ILE A 572 25.51 -13.94 36.78
C ILE A 572 26.09 -12.53 36.80
N ASN A 573 25.27 -11.50 36.49
CA ASN A 573 25.70 -10.11 36.57
C ASN A 573 26.08 -9.69 37.99
N LYS A 574 25.44 -10.27 39.02
CA LYS A 574 25.79 -10.04 40.43
C LYS A 574 27.00 -10.86 40.88
N ASN A 575 27.19 -12.05 40.30
CA ASN A 575 28.24 -13.00 40.66
C ASN A 575 29.14 -13.35 39.45
N PRO A 576 30.06 -12.45 39.04
CA PRO A 576 30.86 -12.62 37.83
C PRO A 576 31.83 -13.81 37.86
N GLU A 577 32.16 -14.36 39.04
CA GLU A 577 33.01 -15.55 39.17
C GLU A 577 32.39 -16.80 38.52
N ILE A 578 31.04 -16.88 38.49
CA ILE A 578 30.32 -17.98 37.84
C ILE A 578 30.66 -18.05 36.34
N ILE A 579 30.92 -16.91 35.69
CA ILE A 579 31.29 -16.86 34.27
C ILE A 579 32.62 -17.60 34.03
N LYS A 580 33.58 -17.47 34.94
CA LYS A 580 34.88 -18.15 34.83
C LYS A 580 34.71 -19.66 34.93
N ILE A 581 33.81 -20.13 35.80
CA ILE A 581 33.47 -21.55 35.92
C ILE A 581 32.85 -22.07 34.62
N ILE A 582 31.90 -21.32 34.05
CA ILE A 582 31.22 -21.68 32.81
C ILE A 582 32.23 -21.79 31.67
N ILE A 583 33.00 -20.71 31.40
CA ILE A 583 33.93 -20.64 30.26
C ILE A 583 35.02 -21.73 30.33
N ASN A 584 35.49 -22.09 31.53
CA ASN A 584 36.55 -23.09 31.70
C ASN A 584 36.03 -24.55 31.74
N SER A 585 34.71 -24.77 31.72
CA SER A 585 34.12 -26.11 31.83
C SER A 585 33.73 -26.67 30.48
N LYS A 586 34.15 -27.92 30.20
CA LYS A 586 33.75 -28.68 29.00
C LYS A 586 32.28 -29.14 29.02
N ALA A 587 31.61 -29.08 30.16
CA ALA A 587 30.20 -29.47 30.29
C ALA A 587 29.27 -28.25 30.46
N TRP A 588 29.66 -27.28 31.31
CA TRP A 588 28.82 -26.12 31.61
C TRP A 588 28.72 -25.15 30.43
N LEU A 589 29.81 -24.82 29.72
CA LEU A 589 29.74 -23.90 28.58
C LEU A 589 28.78 -24.38 27.48
N PRO A 590 28.88 -25.65 27.00
CA PRO A 590 27.87 -26.28 26.14
C PRO A 590 26.43 -26.14 26.64
N LEU A 591 26.17 -26.56 27.88
CA LEU A 591 24.83 -26.57 28.46
C LEU A 591 24.23 -25.16 28.55
N ILE A 592 25.02 -24.20 29.06
CA ILE A 592 24.58 -22.82 29.19
C ILE A 592 24.31 -22.21 27.81
N THR A 593 25.15 -22.53 26.83
CA THR A 593 24.96 -22.07 25.45
C THR A 593 23.64 -22.54 24.86
N ALA A 594 23.32 -23.83 25.05
CA ALA A 594 22.09 -24.42 24.51
C ALA A 594 20.83 -23.84 25.15
N LEU A 595 20.83 -23.66 26.48
CA LEU A 595 19.66 -23.24 27.23
C LEU A 595 19.45 -21.72 27.22
N TYR A 596 20.52 -20.93 27.35
CA TYR A 596 20.44 -19.48 27.62
C TYR A 596 20.97 -18.60 26.49
N GLY A 597 21.81 -19.15 25.60
CA GLY A 597 22.58 -18.37 24.63
C GLY A 597 23.95 -17.95 25.17
N GLY A 598 24.34 -16.70 24.96
CA GLY A 598 25.66 -16.18 25.33
C GLY A 598 26.63 -16.04 24.16
N TYR A 599 26.18 -16.32 22.94
CA TYR A 599 26.89 -15.94 21.72
C TYR A 599 26.02 -15.06 20.84
N LYS A 600 26.64 -14.03 20.27
CA LYS A 600 26.03 -13.14 19.30
C LYS A 600 25.63 -13.90 18.04
N ASN A 601 24.42 -13.65 17.56
CA ASN A 601 23.95 -14.14 16.26
C ASN A 601 24.27 -13.09 15.20
N TYR A 602 25.27 -13.35 14.39
CA TYR A 602 25.70 -12.43 13.33
C TYR A 602 24.86 -12.55 12.06
N LYS A 603 23.82 -13.40 12.07
CA LYS A 603 22.93 -13.65 10.94
C LYS A 603 23.72 -14.05 9.69
N THR A 604 24.80 -14.79 9.85
CA THR A 604 25.71 -15.08 8.74
C THR A 604 25.03 -15.96 7.70
N GLN A 605 24.25 -16.96 8.11
CA GLN A 605 23.53 -17.85 7.19
C GLN A 605 22.46 -17.10 6.36
N SER A 606 21.65 -16.23 6.97
CA SER A 606 20.67 -15.42 6.24
C SER A 606 21.34 -14.37 5.35
N SER A 607 22.45 -13.78 5.80
CA SER A 607 23.27 -12.87 4.98
C SER A 607 23.92 -13.59 3.79
N ILE A 608 24.35 -14.85 3.96
CA ILE A 608 24.90 -15.69 2.89
C ILE A 608 23.81 -16.10 1.91
N SER A 609 22.60 -16.45 2.39
CA SER A 609 21.47 -16.77 1.52
C SER A 609 21.06 -15.57 0.67
N GLU A 610 20.93 -14.40 1.29
CA GLU A 610 20.69 -13.12 0.62
C GLU A 610 21.81 -12.82 -0.40
N TYR A 611 23.07 -13.07 -0.03
CA TYR A 611 24.22 -12.93 -0.93
C TYR A 611 24.10 -13.84 -2.17
N TYR A 612 23.77 -15.12 -2.00
CA TYR A 612 23.63 -16.07 -3.10
C TYR A 612 22.43 -15.77 -4.00
N GLU A 613 21.31 -15.34 -3.44
CA GLU A 613 20.14 -14.90 -4.20
C GLU A 613 20.49 -13.71 -5.10
N ILE A 614 21.16 -12.72 -4.54
CA ILE A 614 21.69 -11.57 -5.28
C ILE A 614 22.68 -12.03 -6.36
N ALA A 615 23.65 -12.87 -6.01
CA ALA A 615 24.68 -13.34 -6.94
C ALA A 615 24.09 -14.15 -8.11
N GLN A 616 23.14 -15.05 -7.84
CA GLN A 616 22.43 -15.81 -8.88
C GLN A 616 21.65 -14.88 -9.81
N PHE A 617 20.94 -13.89 -9.26
CA PHE A 617 20.26 -12.89 -10.08
C PHE A 617 21.25 -12.10 -10.96
N LEU A 618 22.42 -11.72 -10.41
CA LEU A 618 23.49 -11.04 -11.14
C LEU A 618 24.25 -11.91 -12.15
N GLU A 619 24.10 -13.25 -12.11
CA GLU A 619 24.70 -14.18 -13.08
C GLU A 619 23.79 -14.45 -14.28
N LEU A 620 22.47 -14.27 -14.15
CA LEU A 620 21.52 -14.43 -15.25
C LEU A 620 21.83 -13.46 -16.39
N SER A 621 21.57 -13.84 -17.64
CA SER A 621 21.63 -12.88 -18.76
C SER A 621 20.54 -11.81 -18.63
N SER A 622 20.69 -10.67 -19.31
CA SER A 622 19.69 -9.59 -19.28
C SER A 622 18.29 -10.04 -19.73
N ILE A 623 18.20 -11.03 -20.62
CA ILE A 623 16.91 -11.61 -21.07
C ILE A 623 16.28 -12.46 -19.96
N GLU A 624 17.08 -13.23 -19.23
CA GLU A 624 16.59 -14.11 -18.15
C GLU A 624 16.23 -13.33 -16.86
N ARG A 625 16.79 -12.14 -16.66
CA ARG A 625 16.41 -11.24 -15.55
C ARG A 625 15.11 -10.50 -15.77
N ALA A 626 14.68 -10.30 -17.02
CA ALA A 626 13.51 -9.49 -17.36
C ALA A 626 12.24 -9.85 -16.55
N PRO A 627 11.90 -11.13 -16.31
CA PRO A 627 10.71 -11.51 -15.52
C PRO A 627 10.80 -11.20 -14.02
N PHE A 628 12.00 -10.90 -13.49
CA PHE A 628 12.27 -10.66 -12.07
C PHE A 628 12.70 -9.22 -11.79
N THR A 629 12.84 -8.41 -12.85
CA THR A 629 13.40 -7.05 -12.77
C THR A 629 12.51 -6.15 -11.92
N PHE A 630 11.18 -6.26 -12.10
CA PHE A 630 10.19 -5.53 -11.32
C PHE A 630 10.30 -5.80 -9.80
N TYR A 631 10.32 -7.09 -9.42
CA TYR A 631 10.44 -7.54 -8.03
C TYR A 631 11.69 -6.96 -7.34
N TYR A 632 12.85 -7.06 -7.98
CA TYR A 632 14.10 -6.62 -7.37
C TYR A 632 14.29 -5.10 -7.40
N GLN A 633 13.69 -4.38 -8.36
CA GLN A 633 13.66 -2.91 -8.39
C GLN A 633 12.85 -2.31 -7.24
N GLU A 634 11.81 -2.99 -6.76
CA GLU A 634 11.04 -2.50 -5.64
C GLU A 634 11.81 -2.61 -4.30
N ILE A 635 12.63 -3.65 -4.18
CA ILE A 635 13.37 -3.97 -2.95
C ILE A 635 14.73 -3.24 -2.88
N TRP A 636 15.45 -3.12 -3.99
CA TRP A 636 16.88 -2.75 -4.01
C TRP A 636 17.20 -1.41 -4.66
N ASP A 637 16.20 -0.57 -4.92
CA ASP A 637 16.23 0.69 -5.67
C ASP A 637 15.76 0.54 -7.12
N ARG A 638 14.90 1.47 -7.56
CA ARG A 638 14.09 1.34 -8.77
C ARG A 638 14.88 1.55 -10.06
N ASP A 639 16.01 2.25 -9.97
CA ASP A 639 16.77 2.70 -11.14
C ASP A 639 17.73 1.62 -11.67
N ASP A 640 18.44 0.91 -10.78
CA ASP A 640 19.31 -0.20 -11.17
C ASP A 640 19.49 -1.17 -10.00
N ALA A 641 18.50 -2.05 -9.82
CA ALA A 641 18.53 -3.07 -8.77
C ALA A 641 19.80 -3.93 -8.82
N ALA A 642 20.30 -4.24 -10.03
CA ALA A 642 21.50 -5.03 -10.20
C ALA A 642 22.77 -4.29 -9.74
N TYR A 643 22.87 -2.99 -10.04
CA TYR A 643 23.96 -2.16 -9.54
C TYR A 643 23.89 -1.96 -8.03
N SER A 644 22.72 -1.62 -7.47
CA SER A 644 22.54 -1.43 -6.03
C SER A 644 22.82 -2.71 -5.25
N MET A 645 22.42 -3.85 -5.79
CA MET A 645 22.82 -5.16 -5.30
C MET A 645 24.34 -5.38 -5.35
N ALA A 646 25.00 -5.08 -6.47
CA ALA A 646 26.45 -5.21 -6.58
C ALA A 646 27.19 -4.30 -5.57
N VAL A 647 26.74 -3.05 -5.42
CA VAL A 647 27.24 -2.11 -4.41
C VAL A 647 26.98 -2.64 -2.99
N TYR A 648 25.81 -3.20 -2.73
CA TYR A 648 25.49 -3.82 -1.45
C TYR A 648 26.43 -5.01 -1.14
N LEU A 649 26.72 -5.86 -2.12
CA LEU A 649 27.68 -6.96 -1.99
C LEU A 649 29.12 -6.48 -1.67
N ASP A 650 29.50 -5.31 -2.18
CA ASP A 650 30.81 -4.69 -1.98
C ASP A 650 30.91 -3.88 -0.67
N THR A 651 29.81 -3.31 -0.18
CA THR A 651 29.82 -2.37 0.96
C THR A 651 29.38 -2.96 2.30
N LYS A 652 28.83 -4.18 2.34
CA LYS A 652 28.29 -4.77 3.59
C LYS A 652 29.38 -5.00 4.65
N VAL A 653 29.20 -4.32 5.78
CA VAL A 653 30.05 -4.33 6.99
C VAL A 653 30.13 -5.73 7.65
N THR A 654 29.20 -6.65 7.37
CA THR A 654 29.15 -7.97 8.00
C THR A 654 30.36 -8.86 7.68
N LYS A 655 30.99 -8.74 6.51
CA LYS A 655 32.19 -9.53 6.17
C LYS A 655 33.38 -9.29 7.13
N LYS A 656 33.51 -8.10 7.74
CA LYS A 656 34.59 -7.81 8.70
C LYS A 656 34.41 -8.53 10.05
N LEU A 657 33.17 -8.75 10.46
CA LEU A 657 32.85 -9.43 11.73
C LEU A 657 33.00 -10.95 11.61
N TRP A 658 32.94 -11.49 10.39
CA TRP A 658 33.07 -12.93 10.10
C TRP A 658 34.43 -13.54 10.49
N THR A 659 35.44 -12.69 10.69
CA THR A 659 36.79 -13.11 11.09
C THR A 659 37.03 -13.00 12.60
N GLU A 660 36.11 -12.42 13.36
CA GLU A 660 36.26 -12.27 14.82
C GLU A 660 35.94 -13.60 15.52
N LYS A 661 36.77 -13.97 16.51
CA LYS A 661 36.54 -15.19 17.30
C LYS A 661 35.29 -15.02 18.16
N PRO A 662 34.38 -16.01 18.23
CA PRO A 662 33.20 -15.90 19.07
C PRO A 662 33.65 -15.92 20.53
N ILE A 663 33.22 -14.92 21.29
CA ILE A 663 33.46 -14.85 22.73
C ILE A 663 32.11 -15.03 23.41
N PHE A 664 32.06 -15.93 24.39
CA PHE A 664 30.90 -16.04 25.24
C PHE A 664 30.73 -14.72 26.02
N ASP A 665 29.63 -14.02 25.79
CA ASP A 665 29.28 -12.78 26.48
C ASP A 665 27.97 -12.96 27.26
N LYS A 666 28.01 -12.63 28.54
CA LYS A 666 26.83 -12.58 29.43
C LYS A 666 25.74 -11.63 28.92
N ASN A 667 26.09 -10.62 28.13
CA ASN A 667 25.13 -9.70 27.54
C ASN A 667 24.28 -10.39 26.47
N ASP A 668 24.85 -11.37 25.76
CA ASP A 668 24.16 -12.18 24.75
C ASP A 668 23.37 -13.36 25.35
N ILE A 669 23.13 -13.38 26.66
CA ILE A 669 22.11 -14.24 27.28
C ILE A 669 20.74 -13.60 27.02
N TYR A 670 19.82 -14.33 26.40
CA TYR A 670 18.52 -13.77 25.96
C TYR A 670 17.32 -14.70 26.19
N LYS A 671 17.57 -15.88 26.78
CA LYS A 671 16.56 -16.88 27.13
C LYS A 671 16.62 -17.20 28.62
N GLU A 672 15.55 -17.77 29.12
CA GLU A 672 15.44 -18.29 30.48
C GLU A 672 14.99 -19.74 30.41
N SER A 673 15.47 -20.57 31.35
CA SER A 673 15.10 -21.99 31.45
C SER A 673 14.40 -22.26 32.79
N PHE A 674 13.51 -23.24 32.81
CA PHE A 674 12.92 -23.68 34.07
C PHE A 674 13.96 -24.36 34.99
N LEU A 675 15.08 -24.83 34.43
CA LEU A 675 16.20 -25.46 35.15
C LEU A 675 17.10 -24.47 35.89
N THR A 676 16.87 -23.16 35.74
CA THR A 676 17.76 -22.10 36.23
C THR A 676 18.08 -22.17 37.70
N ASN A 677 17.08 -22.47 38.55
CA ASN A 677 17.33 -22.55 39.99
C ASN A 677 18.32 -23.68 40.30
N LYS A 678 18.14 -24.86 39.68
CA LYS A 678 19.01 -26.02 39.92
C LYS A 678 20.41 -25.81 39.33
N ILE A 679 20.49 -25.22 38.14
CA ILE A 679 21.77 -24.89 37.49
C ILE A 679 22.56 -23.88 38.34
N LEU A 680 21.91 -22.83 38.84
CA LEU A 680 22.56 -21.82 39.69
C LEU A 680 23.01 -22.39 41.04
N GLU A 681 22.21 -23.26 41.66
CA GLU A 681 22.59 -24.00 42.88
C GLU A 681 23.89 -24.79 42.67
N LEU A 682 23.95 -25.60 41.61
CA LEU A 682 25.13 -26.42 41.30
C LEU A 682 26.36 -25.57 40.94
N LEU A 683 26.18 -24.47 40.19
CA LEU A 683 27.28 -23.56 39.84
C LEU A 683 27.82 -22.80 41.06
N GLN A 684 26.96 -22.42 42.01
CA GLN A 684 27.37 -21.74 43.24
C GLN A 684 28.08 -22.68 44.22
N GLU A 685 27.71 -23.96 44.23
CA GLU A 685 28.36 -25.01 45.01
C GLU A 685 29.60 -25.63 44.31
N GLU A 686 29.98 -25.13 43.12
CA GLU A 686 31.06 -25.66 42.28
C GLU A 686 30.95 -27.18 41.98
N LYS A 687 29.72 -27.69 41.91
CA LYS A 687 29.43 -29.10 41.63
C LYS A 687 29.53 -29.44 40.15
N SER A 688 29.76 -30.72 39.86
CA SER A 688 29.79 -31.26 38.50
C SER A 688 28.37 -31.47 37.93
N THR A 689 28.25 -31.59 36.61
CA THR A 689 26.97 -31.80 35.93
C THR A 689 26.37 -33.20 36.13
N THR A 690 27.05 -34.14 36.79
CA THR A 690 26.55 -35.51 37.02
C THR A 690 25.27 -35.54 37.87
N GLU A 691 25.21 -34.72 38.92
CA GLU A 691 23.99 -34.58 39.76
C GLU A 691 22.81 -34.04 38.93
N LEU A 692 23.08 -33.18 37.95
CA LEU A 692 22.06 -32.65 37.06
C LEU A 692 21.54 -33.74 36.11
N ILE A 693 22.41 -34.56 35.52
CA ILE A 693 22.00 -35.65 34.62
C ILE A 693 21.06 -36.62 35.33
N GLU A 694 21.39 -37.04 36.56
CA GLU A 694 20.53 -37.95 37.34
C GLU A 694 19.16 -37.36 37.66
N ASP A 695 19.09 -36.06 37.94
CA ASP A 695 17.84 -35.34 38.19
C ASP A 695 17.01 -35.22 36.90
N LEU A 696 17.63 -34.83 35.79
CA LEU A 696 16.98 -34.72 34.48
C LEU A 696 16.41 -36.06 34.01
N ARG A 697 17.14 -37.17 34.18
CA ARG A 697 16.65 -38.54 33.89
C ARG A 697 15.39 -38.91 34.69
N LYS A 698 15.26 -38.43 35.93
CA LYS A 698 14.05 -38.64 36.74
C LYS A 698 12.91 -37.74 36.28
N GLN A 699 13.21 -36.50 35.91
CA GLN A 699 12.22 -35.49 35.55
C GLN A 699 11.58 -35.75 34.18
N ILE A 700 12.31 -36.23 33.19
CA ILE A 700 11.79 -36.42 31.82
C ILE A 700 10.63 -37.43 31.74
N ASN A 701 10.61 -38.42 32.63
CA ASN A 701 9.51 -39.40 32.77
C ASN A 701 8.31 -38.84 33.58
N ASN A 702 8.39 -37.61 34.07
CA ASN A 702 7.32 -36.98 34.82
C ASN A 702 6.23 -36.46 33.88
N GLN A 703 5.02 -37.00 34.02
CA GLN A 703 3.85 -36.58 33.25
C GLN A 703 3.44 -35.11 33.48
N LYS A 704 3.96 -34.45 34.52
CA LYS A 704 3.64 -33.04 34.83
C LYS A 704 4.42 -32.02 34.01
N LEU A 705 5.50 -32.40 33.34
CA LEU A 705 6.25 -31.46 32.50
C LEU A 705 5.46 -31.11 31.24
N SER A 706 5.41 -29.82 30.92
CA SER A 706 4.93 -29.33 29.64
C SER A 706 5.82 -29.79 28.49
N ARG A 707 5.31 -29.73 27.26
CA ARG A 707 6.08 -30.13 26.07
C ARG A 707 7.38 -29.34 25.93
N SER A 708 7.33 -28.03 26.15
CA SER A 708 8.50 -27.13 26.11
C SER A 708 9.56 -27.54 27.14
N GLU A 709 9.14 -27.83 28.38
CA GLU A 709 10.05 -28.29 29.44
C GLU A 709 10.66 -29.66 29.11
N LYS A 710 9.89 -30.61 28.56
CA LYS A 710 10.43 -31.90 28.11
C LYS A 710 11.47 -31.73 26.99
N VAL A 711 11.23 -30.82 26.05
CA VAL A 711 12.19 -30.48 24.99
C VAL A 711 13.47 -29.90 25.62
N GLU A 712 13.36 -28.96 26.56
CA GLU A 712 14.53 -28.39 27.26
C GLU A 712 15.34 -29.45 28.03
N VAL A 713 14.68 -30.36 28.76
CA VAL A 713 15.36 -31.47 29.45
C VAL A 713 16.11 -32.35 28.44
N SER A 714 15.48 -32.67 27.31
CA SER A 714 16.07 -33.51 26.27
C SER A 714 17.29 -32.83 25.64
N ILE A 715 17.21 -31.52 25.37
CA ILE A 715 18.35 -30.73 24.89
C ILE A 715 19.49 -30.73 25.92
N ALA A 716 19.18 -30.55 27.21
CA ALA A 716 20.19 -30.58 28.27
C ALA A 716 20.88 -31.95 28.37
N LEU A 717 20.14 -33.06 28.27
CA LEU A 717 20.68 -34.42 28.29
C LEU A 717 21.58 -34.70 27.07
N ILE A 718 21.17 -34.32 25.85
CA ILE A 718 22.02 -34.44 24.65
C ILE A 718 23.34 -33.71 24.87
N VAL A 719 23.26 -32.45 25.30
CA VAL A 719 24.43 -31.57 25.42
C VAL A 719 25.40 -32.07 26.49
N LEU A 720 24.89 -32.77 27.51
CA LEU A 720 25.69 -33.37 28.57
C LEU A 720 26.19 -34.79 28.26
N GLY A 721 25.86 -35.35 27.10
CA GLY A 721 26.39 -36.63 26.63
C GLY A 721 25.59 -37.88 27.05
N ASP A 722 24.30 -37.73 27.37
CA ASP A 722 23.43 -38.82 27.82
C ASP A 722 22.55 -39.37 26.67
N PHE A 723 23.16 -40.12 25.76
CA PHE A 723 22.58 -40.48 24.46
C PHE A 723 21.65 -41.71 24.49
N ASP A 724 21.96 -42.73 25.29
CA ASP A 724 21.20 -43.99 25.35
C ASP A 724 19.73 -43.76 25.70
N PHE A 725 19.47 -42.75 26.53
CA PHE A 725 18.13 -42.39 26.96
C PHE A 725 17.29 -41.74 25.85
N ILE A 726 17.94 -41.04 24.91
CA ILE A 726 17.26 -40.21 23.90
C ILE A 726 16.84 -41.03 22.70
N ASN A 727 17.63 -42.05 22.33
CA ASN A 727 17.24 -42.99 21.29
C ASN A 727 15.91 -43.68 21.64
N ALA A 728 15.75 -44.12 22.89
CA ALA A 728 14.49 -44.68 23.38
C ALA A 728 13.33 -43.67 23.31
N LEU A 729 13.60 -42.40 23.63
CA LEU A 729 12.57 -41.35 23.69
C LEU A 729 12.13 -40.85 22.30
N ILE A 730 13.01 -40.92 21.29
CA ILE A 730 12.67 -40.63 19.89
C ILE A 730 11.87 -41.78 19.27
N GLU A 731 12.19 -43.04 19.61
CA GLU A 731 11.46 -44.21 19.11
C GLU A 731 10.05 -44.33 19.69
N GLU A 732 9.86 -43.97 20.96
CA GLU A 732 8.58 -44.10 21.67
C GLU A 732 7.80 -42.77 21.80
N GLY A 733 8.37 -41.65 21.33
CA GLY A 733 7.83 -40.31 21.51
C GLY A 733 6.65 -39.96 20.60
N GLU A 734 5.81 -39.03 21.06
CA GLU A 734 4.75 -38.45 20.21
C GLU A 734 5.35 -37.62 19.07
N GLU A 735 4.79 -37.73 17.86
CA GLU A 735 5.27 -37.04 16.66
C GLU A 735 5.43 -35.52 16.85
N ILE A 736 4.48 -34.90 17.55
CA ILE A 736 4.48 -33.45 17.86
C ILE A 736 5.68 -33.07 18.76
N PHE A 737 6.00 -33.91 19.73
CA PHE A 737 7.17 -33.71 20.59
C PHE A 737 8.46 -33.84 19.76
N ILE A 738 8.56 -34.88 18.92
CA ILE A 738 9.74 -35.12 18.07
C ILE A 738 9.96 -33.93 17.11
N LYS A 739 8.90 -33.39 16.51
CA LYS A 739 8.97 -32.18 15.67
C LYS A 739 9.52 -30.97 16.44
N SER A 740 9.00 -30.73 17.64
CA SER A 740 9.43 -29.62 18.51
C SER A 740 10.91 -29.76 18.91
N PHE A 741 11.32 -30.98 19.22
CA PHE A 741 12.70 -31.31 19.55
C PHE A 741 13.64 -31.12 18.35
N ARG A 742 13.25 -31.61 17.18
CA ARG A 742 13.96 -31.42 15.90
C ARG A 742 14.17 -29.94 15.60
N ASN A 743 13.12 -29.13 15.67
CA ASN A 743 13.21 -27.69 15.43
C ASN A 743 14.23 -27.03 16.37
N ARG A 744 14.23 -27.42 17.65
CA ARG A 744 15.18 -26.86 18.63
C ARG A 744 16.62 -27.27 18.37
N ILE A 745 16.86 -28.53 17.98
CA ILE A 745 18.19 -29.01 17.56
C ILE A 745 18.66 -28.29 16.30
N GLU A 746 17.80 -28.16 15.29
CA GLU A 746 18.13 -27.42 14.06
C GLU A 746 18.49 -25.96 14.34
N GLN A 747 17.72 -25.28 15.20
CA GLN A 747 18.00 -23.91 15.60
C GLN A 747 19.37 -23.79 16.29
N LEU A 748 19.69 -24.72 17.20
CA LEU A 748 21.00 -24.75 17.86
C LEU A 748 22.11 -25.01 16.87
N ILE A 749 21.94 -25.97 15.97
CA ILE A 749 22.90 -26.27 14.92
C ILE A 749 23.10 -25.06 14.00
N ASP A 750 22.05 -24.35 13.63
CA ASP A 750 22.13 -23.16 12.77
C ASP A 750 22.90 -22.01 13.46
N ILE A 751 22.62 -21.77 14.74
CA ILE A 751 23.38 -20.83 15.58
C ILE A 751 24.87 -21.22 15.64
N LEU A 752 25.17 -22.51 15.69
CA LEU A 752 26.54 -23.04 15.79
C LEU A 752 27.27 -23.19 14.45
N LYS A 753 26.52 -23.31 13.34
CA LYS A 753 27.06 -23.41 11.97
C LYS A 753 27.51 -22.06 11.41
N ASP A 754 27.04 -20.95 11.99
CA ASP A 754 27.52 -19.60 11.71
C ASP A 754 29.07 -19.61 11.73
N PRO A 755 29.76 -19.18 10.66
CA PRO A 755 31.22 -19.15 10.56
C PRO A 755 31.91 -18.48 11.74
N ILE A 756 31.22 -17.53 12.40
CA ILE A 756 31.72 -16.89 13.61
C ILE A 756 31.56 -17.82 14.82
N ALA A 757 30.60 -18.73 14.89
CA ALA A 757 30.45 -19.69 16.00
C ALA A 757 31.35 -20.94 15.89
N ARG A 758 31.96 -21.20 14.73
CA ARG A 758 32.92 -22.30 14.55
C ARG A 758 34.20 -21.96 15.29
N TRP A 759 34.31 -22.36 16.56
CA TRP A 759 35.59 -22.72 17.21
C TRP A 759 35.37 -23.42 18.57
N SER A 760 34.36 -24.29 18.68
CA SER A 760 34.29 -25.27 19.76
C SER A 760 34.48 -26.68 19.16
N LEU A 761 35.69 -27.22 19.32
CA LEU A 761 36.06 -28.57 18.90
C LEU A 761 35.23 -29.70 19.58
N ASN A 762 34.31 -29.36 20.48
CA ASN A 762 33.52 -30.34 21.26
C ASN A 762 31.99 -30.23 21.08
N PHE A 763 31.46 -29.18 20.45
CA PHE A 763 30.02 -28.90 20.46
C PHE A 763 29.32 -29.22 19.13
N SER A 764 30.05 -29.31 18.01
CA SER A 764 29.46 -29.40 16.67
C SER A 764 29.39 -30.81 16.09
N GLU A 765 30.47 -31.62 16.15
CA GLU A 765 30.53 -32.92 15.47
C GLU A 765 29.42 -33.89 15.91
N TYR A 766 29.17 -34.02 17.21
CA TYR A 766 28.18 -34.97 17.73
C TYR A 766 26.71 -34.52 17.60
N LEU A 767 26.41 -33.22 17.71
CA LEU A 767 25.07 -32.70 17.39
C LEU A 767 24.75 -32.89 15.89
N LEU A 768 25.78 -32.78 15.03
CA LEU A 768 25.69 -33.09 13.61
C LEU A 768 25.48 -34.59 13.35
N GLU A 769 26.14 -35.49 14.08
CA GLU A 769 25.89 -36.93 14.02
C GLU A 769 24.45 -37.27 14.41
N ILE A 770 23.95 -36.78 15.56
CA ILE A 770 22.55 -37.01 15.98
C ILE A 770 21.55 -36.45 14.97
N TYR A 771 21.83 -35.27 14.42
CA TYR A 771 21.00 -34.67 13.39
C TYR A 771 20.93 -35.54 12.12
N ASN A 772 22.08 -36.04 11.66
CA ASN A 772 22.15 -36.87 10.45
C ASN A 772 21.62 -38.30 10.67
N GLU A 773 21.75 -38.85 11.88
CA GLU A 773 21.41 -40.25 12.17
C GLU A 773 19.93 -40.44 12.57
N TYR A 774 19.33 -39.45 13.24
CA TYR A 774 17.97 -39.57 13.81
C TYR A 774 16.96 -38.54 13.31
N ILE A 775 17.41 -37.44 12.69
CA ILE A 775 16.56 -36.27 12.40
C ILE A 775 16.41 -36.03 10.89
N TYR A 776 17.40 -36.39 10.07
CA TYR A 776 17.34 -36.32 8.60
C TYR A 776 17.95 -37.59 7.97
N PRO A 777 17.19 -38.69 7.82
CA PRO A 777 17.63 -39.83 7.00
C PRO A 777 17.68 -39.49 5.51
#